data_AF-A0A8S4EU98-F1
#
_entry.id   AF-A0A8S4EU98-F1
#
_cell.length_a   1.000
_cell.length_b   1.000
_cell.length_c   1.000
_cell.angle_alpha   90.00
_cell.angle_beta   90.00
_cell.angle_gamma   90.00
#
_symmetry.space_group_name_H-M   'P 1'
#
loop_
_entity.id
_entity.type
_entity.pdbx_description
1 polymer ?
#
loop_
_entity_poly.entity_id
_entity_poly.type
_entity_poly.pdbx_seq_one_letter_code
_entity_poly.pdbx_strand_id
1 'polypeptide(L)'
;MLLFKLQHERPAYAVHNHVLFYIKDRQLRKLDMQTNRDAPVMQIKGSNRHQPHSMSLNHAEWSVLVNWHIGDNTTYELYSISREGGEAAPEPLRGTAAMSVWVARNRLAALDRNNQLVIKNLKNEVSKKISVPNCSDIMYAGTGMLLLREPECVQLMDVQQKRTIASVKVTKCRYAIWNSDMSMVALLGKHTVTLCTKKLEQLCSITEGARVKSGAFDDSTPQPVFIYTTANHIKYCCRDGDYGIIRTLDVPVYAVKVLASEAGARVVCLDREARPKVLNIDPTEYRFKLALVTRQYDQVLHMVRTAKLVGQSIIAYLQEKGYPEVALHFVKDARTRLSLALQCGNIEVALEAAKSLDEPAAWDKLAKAALSTGNHQIVEMCYQRTKNFEKLSFLYLITGNLDKLRKMMKIAEIRKDNSARFQGAVLLGDASERAALLASSGQLSLAYLTALTHKQHELADSLKSSLEAGGLAVPAAGAGSLLRPPLPVVRGQPNWPLLATSKSFFEVAGATAGGDAGVAVASAEAEPLEAGGAWGDDDDVLADDDNKDEDEPAMEDACDDGGWDVGDEDLDLPEELAPVCADIDGDESTEYFVAPTRGSAVAFSAKLKTAHDHIVTGQFEIAFRLLNEQVGIVNFEPYSDTFLAMFASARMTFGALPSVPPLVCHLHRNWKEASGKDLLPVIAVKLNDLVTALQQCYQLTTAGKFTEAVDKLEKVAQSVPLLQAEGKAELAEAQQLLGICREYLLGLKMETCRKGLPKNTLEEQKRSCEMAAYFTHCKLQPVHQILTLRTALNMFYKLKNYRTAASFARRLLELGPRPEVAQQARKILQACEKTPTDEHQLLYDEHNPFNICGISYKPIYRGKPEEKCPLCGASYLPEQKGKLCQVCGVAEIGKDVLGLRISPLQFQR
;
A
#
# COMPACT_ATOMS: atom_id res chain seq x y z
N MET A 1 -57.97 -36.90 12.77
CA MET A 1 -57.63 -37.36 14.12
C MET A 1 -56.98 -36.20 14.88
N LEU A 2 -57.72 -35.50 15.76
CA LEU A 2 -57.18 -34.44 16.60
C LEU A 2 -56.47 -35.07 17.80
N LEU A 3 -55.14 -35.20 17.71
CA LEU A 3 -54.32 -35.76 18.77
C LEU A 3 -54.19 -34.70 19.89
N PHE A 4 -55.01 -34.80 20.94
CA PHE A 4 -54.91 -33.93 22.12
C PHE A 4 -53.61 -34.26 22.88
N LYS A 5 -52.74 -33.26 23.03
CA LYS A 5 -51.57 -33.39 23.90
C LYS A 5 -51.99 -33.21 25.35
N LEU A 6 -52.14 -34.33 26.07
CA LEU A 6 -52.55 -34.37 27.47
C LEU A 6 -51.41 -33.97 28.44
N GLN A 7 -50.16 -34.07 28.01
CA GLN A 7 -48.99 -33.82 28.85
C GLN A 7 -47.96 -32.92 28.14
N HIS A 8 -47.27 -32.12 28.94
CA HIS A 8 -46.14 -31.32 28.50
C HIS A 8 -44.95 -32.23 28.21
N GLU A 9 -44.41 -32.19 26.99
CA GLU A 9 -43.35 -33.10 26.52
C GLU A 9 -41.92 -32.67 26.91
N ARG A 10 -41.71 -31.41 27.28
CA ARG A 10 -40.37 -30.88 27.61
C ARG A 10 -40.07 -31.16 29.09
N PRO A 11 -38.98 -31.88 29.41
CA PRO A 11 -38.53 -32.06 30.77
C PRO A 11 -38.15 -30.72 31.43
N ALA A 12 -38.49 -30.56 32.71
CA ALA A 12 -37.96 -29.47 33.51
C ALA A 12 -36.51 -29.79 33.90
N TYR A 13 -35.61 -28.85 33.60
CA TYR A 13 -34.20 -28.92 33.96
C TYR A 13 -33.66 -27.53 34.34
N ALA A 14 -32.55 -27.52 35.09
CA ALA A 14 -31.74 -26.34 35.38
C ALA A 14 -30.27 -26.71 35.26
N VAL A 15 -29.45 -25.78 34.77
CA VAL A 15 -28.01 -25.98 34.60
C VAL A 15 -27.25 -25.02 35.50
N HIS A 16 -26.22 -25.53 36.17
CA HIS A 16 -25.24 -24.70 36.87
C HIS A 16 -23.84 -25.25 36.59
N ASN A 17 -22.97 -24.42 36.01
CA ASN A 17 -21.63 -24.80 35.55
C ASN A 17 -21.68 -26.07 34.68
N HIS A 18 -21.01 -27.15 35.09
CA HIS A 18 -20.98 -28.44 34.38
C HIS A 18 -21.98 -29.47 34.92
N VAL A 19 -22.90 -29.06 35.79
CA VAL A 19 -23.88 -29.95 36.42
C VAL A 19 -25.28 -29.65 35.91
N LEU A 20 -25.96 -30.69 35.45
CA LEU A 20 -27.36 -30.68 35.02
C LEU A 20 -28.25 -31.24 36.13
N PHE A 21 -29.22 -30.45 36.56
CA PHE A 21 -30.30 -30.89 37.43
C PHE A 21 -31.56 -31.07 36.60
N TYR A 22 -32.16 -32.26 36.66
CA TYR A 22 -33.39 -32.55 35.92
C TYR A 22 -34.32 -33.43 36.74
N ILE A 23 -35.61 -33.37 36.42
CA ILE A 23 -36.63 -34.15 37.12
C ILE A 23 -37.02 -35.34 36.26
N LYS A 24 -36.79 -36.55 36.77
CA LYS A 24 -37.22 -37.80 36.15
C LYS A 24 -37.86 -38.69 37.22
N ASP A 25 -39.03 -39.26 36.94
CA ASP A 25 -39.74 -40.18 37.84
C ASP A 25 -39.87 -39.66 39.28
N ARG A 26 -40.14 -38.34 39.43
CA ARG A 26 -40.22 -37.60 40.70
C ARG A 26 -38.93 -37.53 41.51
N GLN A 27 -37.80 -37.90 40.93
CA GLN A 27 -36.50 -37.66 41.54
C GLN A 27 -35.85 -36.47 40.85
N LEU A 28 -35.42 -35.51 41.66
CA LEU A 28 -34.43 -34.55 41.25
C LEU A 28 -33.11 -35.29 41.12
N ARG A 29 -32.56 -35.35 39.91
CA ARG A 29 -31.30 -36.02 39.61
C ARG A 29 -30.25 -35.00 39.23
N LYS A 30 -29.01 -35.28 39.59
CA LYS A 30 -27.81 -34.50 39.30
C LYS A 30 -26.95 -35.31 38.35
N LEU A 31 -26.78 -34.81 37.14
CA LEU A 31 -25.84 -35.34 36.16
C LEU A 31 -24.64 -34.40 36.08
N ASP A 32 -23.45 -34.94 36.34
CA ASP A 32 -22.21 -34.27 35.96
C ASP A 32 -21.96 -34.50 34.47
N MET A 33 -21.96 -33.42 33.69
CA MET A 33 -21.88 -33.47 32.23
C MET A 33 -20.46 -33.79 31.74
N GLN A 34 -19.43 -33.62 32.56
CA GLN A 34 -18.05 -33.99 32.19
C GLN A 34 -17.79 -35.48 32.38
N THR A 35 -18.18 -36.02 33.53
CA THR A 35 -17.96 -37.43 33.90
C THR A 35 -19.12 -38.36 33.52
N ASN A 36 -20.24 -37.79 33.05
CA ASN A 36 -21.50 -38.48 32.75
C ASN A 36 -22.04 -39.33 33.92
N ARG A 37 -21.72 -38.94 35.17
CA ARG A 37 -22.20 -39.60 36.39
C ARG A 37 -23.55 -39.01 36.80
N ASP A 38 -24.56 -39.87 36.88
CA ASP A 38 -25.92 -39.52 37.28
C ASP A 38 -26.23 -40.02 38.70
N ALA A 39 -26.66 -39.12 39.58
CA ALA A 39 -27.01 -39.42 40.98
C ALA A 39 -28.36 -38.79 41.37
N PRO A 40 -29.25 -39.53 42.07
CA PRO A 40 -30.46 -38.95 42.65
C PRO A 40 -30.11 -38.04 43.84
N VAL A 41 -30.74 -36.87 43.92
CA VAL A 41 -30.53 -35.87 44.98
C VAL A 41 -31.68 -35.89 45.98
N MET A 42 -32.92 -35.82 45.48
CA MET A 42 -34.11 -35.64 46.32
C MET A 42 -35.37 -36.13 45.61
N GLN A 43 -36.36 -36.60 46.37
CA GLN A 43 -37.67 -36.96 45.84
C GLN A 43 -38.65 -35.76 45.93
N ILE A 44 -39.34 -35.46 44.82
CA ILE A 44 -40.30 -34.36 44.68
C ILE A 44 -41.71 -34.89 44.97
N LYS A 45 -42.45 -34.21 45.84
CA LYS A 45 -43.80 -34.59 46.26
C LYS A 45 -44.86 -33.87 45.40
N GLY A 46 -45.25 -34.45 44.27
CA GLY A 46 -46.30 -33.93 43.35
C GLY A 46 -47.35 -34.97 42.94
N SER A 47 -48.32 -34.61 42.08
CA SER A 47 -49.35 -35.53 41.55
C SER A 47 -48.77 -36.51 40.50
N ASN A 48 -49.26 -37.76 40.42
CA ASN A 48 -48.67 -38.84 39.61
C ASN A 48 -48.86 -38.68 38.10
N ARG A 49 -49.72 -37.73 37.69
CA ARG A 49 -50.20 -37.63 36.31
C ARG A 49 -49.60 -36.47 35.50
N HIS A 50 -48.89 -35.55 36.14
CA HIS A 50 -48.42 -34.31 35.50
C HIS A 50 -46.91 -34.14 35.64
N GLN A 51 -46.25 -33.73 34.56
CA GLN A 51 -44.84 -33.32 34.58
C GLN A 51 -44.72 -31.85 35.00
N PRO A 52 -43.66 -31.46 35.73
CA PRO A 52 -43.39 -30.06 36.04
C PRO A 52 -43.18 -29.24 34.76
N HIS A 53 -43.62 -27.98 34.74
CA HIS A 53 -43.55 -27.13 33.56
C HIS A 53 -42.18 -26.49 33.37
N SER A 54 -41.63 -25.93 34.44
CA SER A 54 -40.30 -25.33 34.47
C SER A 54 -39.67 -25.51 35.84
N MET A 55 -38.34 -25.47 35.91
CA MET A 55 -37.61 -25.45 37.17
C MET A 55 -36.48 -24.44 37.10
N SER A 56 -36.14 -23.86 38.24
CA SER A 56 -35.00 -22.97 38.38
C SER A 56 -34.24 -23.28 39.67
N LEU A 57 -32.90 -23.29 39.58
CA LEU A 57 -32.01 -23.59 40.69
C LEU A 57 -31.37 -22.30 41.19
N ASN A 58 -31.40 -22.11 42.51
CA ASN A 58 -30.56 -21.13 43.19
C ASN A 58 -29.39 -21.86 43.84
N HIS A 59 -28.20 -21.66 43.28
CA HIS A 59 -26.99 -22.37 43.70
C HIS A 59 -26.41 -21.85 45.02
N ALA A 60 -26.68 -20.59 45.41
CA ALA A 60 -26.14 -20.01 46.64
C ALA A 60 -26.70 -20.72 47.88
N GLU A 61 -28.03 -20.84 47.91
CA GLU A 61 -28.81 -21.43 49.01
C GLU A 61 -29.22 -22.89 48.72
N TRP A 62 -28.76 -23.46 47.60
CA TRP A 62 -29.11 -24.81 47.14
C TRP A 62 -30.64 -25.06 47.16
N SER A 63 -31.42 -24.12 46.67
CA SER A 63 -32.88 -24.23 46.63
C SER A 63 -33.41 -24.36 45.20
N VAL A 64 -34.37 -25.24 44.98
CA VAL A 64 -35.02 -25.47 43.68
C VAL A 64 -36.45 -24.97 43.71
N LEU A 65 -36.79 -24.17 42.71
CA LEU A 65 -38.13 -23.66 42.48
C LEU A 65 -38.74 -24.41 41.30
N VAL A 66 -39.85 -25.10 41.52
CA VAL A 66 -40.55 -25.91 40.52
C VAL A 66 -41.93 -25.30 40.25
N ASN A 67 -42.23 -25.00 38.99
CA ASN A 67 -43.53 -24.50 38.56
C ASN A 67 -44.39 -25.63 37.99
N TRP A 68 -45.65 -25.67 38.40
CA TRP A 68 -46.65 -26.66 38.01
C TRP A 68 -47.83 -25.97 37.32
N HIS A 69 -48.20 -26.47 36.15
CA HIS A 69 -49.41 -26.06 35.43
C HIS A 69 -50.34 -27.27 35.32
N ILE A 70 -51.45 -27.25 36.05
CA ILE A 70 -52.47 -28.30 36.04
C ILE A 70 -53.78 -27.66 35.56
N GLY A 71 -54.03 -27.73 34.26
CA GLY A 71 -55.13 -27.00 33.63
C GLY A 71 -54.96 -25.49 33.85
N ASP A 72 -55.98 -24.86 34.43
CA ASP A 72 -55.95 -23.44 34.77
C ASP A 72 -55.21 -23.14 36.08
N ASN A 73 -54.94 -24.16 36.92
CA ASN A 73 -54.26 -23.99 38.21
C ASN A 73 -52.73 -23.98 38.06
N THR A 74 -52.16 -22.81 38.29
CA THR A 74 -50.71 -22.55 38.24
C THR A 74 -50.18 -22.36 39.66
N THR A 75 -49.27 -23.23 40.07
CA THR A 75 -48.67 -23.23 41.42
C THR A 75 -47.17 -23.39 41.32
N TYR A 76 -46.45 -22.91 42.32
CA TYR A 76 -45.02 -23.16 42.45
C TYR A 76 -44.69 -23.76 43.81
N GLU A 77 -43.64 -24.57 43.83
CA GLU A 77 -43.12 -25.23 45.01
C GLU A 77 -41.63 -24.89 45.16
N LEU A 78 -41.24 -24.47 46.36
CA LEU A 78 -39.87 -24.18 46.73
C LEU A 78 -39.34 -25.31 47.62
N TYR A 79 -38.27 -25.95 47.14
CA TYR A 79 -37.55 -27.01 47.83
C TYR A 79 -36.16 -26.52 48.25
N SER A 80 -35.71 -26.81 49.47
CA SER A 80 -34.32 -26.65 49.88
C SER A 80 -33.59 -28.00 49.79
N ILE A 81 -32.41 -28.00 49.16
CA ILE A 81 -31.55 -29.18 49.03
C ILE A 81 -30.50 -29.14 50.15
N SER A 82 -30.36 -30.25 50.89
CA SER A 82 -29.24 -30.42 51.83
C SER A 82 -27.91 -30.60 51.08
N ARG A 83 -26.86 -29.90 51.51
CA ARG A 83 -25.50 -30.04 50.92
C ARG A 83 -24.86 -31.41 51.21
N GLU A 84 -25.23 -32.03 52.33
CA GLU A 84 -24.82 -33.38 52.71
C GLU A 84 -26.00 -34.32 52.49
N GLY A 85 -25.89 -35.20 51.50
CA GLY A 85 -26.94 -36.16 51.18
C GLY A 85 -27.16 -37.09 52.36
N GLY A 86 -28.31 -36.98 53.04
CA GLY A 86 -28.60 -37.84 54.18
C GLY A 86 -29.87 -37.56 54.97
N GLU A 87 -30.41 -36.34 55.00
CA GLU A 87 -31.59 -36.03 55.84
C GLU A 87 -32.87 -35.79 55.03
N ALA A 88 -34.01 -36.15 55.62
CA ALA A 88 -35.34 -35.98 55.05
C ALA A 88 -35.58 -34.51 54.67
N ALA A 89 -35.81 -34.26 53.38
CA ALA A 89 -36.04 -32.91 52.89
C ALA A 89 -37.23 -32.24 53.61
N PRO A 90 -37.08 -30.99 54.08
CA PRO A 90 -38.18 -30.25 54.70
C PRO A 90 -39.37 -30.11 53.74
N GLU A 91 -40.58 -29.96 54.28
CA GLU A 91 -41.78 -29.83 53.45
C GLU A 91 -41.67 -28.64 52.48
N PRO A 92 -42.03 -28.82 51.19
CA PRO A 92 -41.89 -27.76 50.21
C PRO A 92 -42.84 -26.60 50.51
N LEU A 93 -42.33 -25.38 50.44
CA LEU A 93 -43.14 -24.18 50.56
C LEU A 93 -43.93 -23.98 49.27
N ARG A 94 -45.27 -23.95 49.36
CA ARG A 94 -46.18 -23.83 48.22
C ARG A 94 -46.68 -22.39 48.07
N GLY A 95 -46.86 -21.94 46.82
CA GLY A 95 -47.53 -20.70 46.51
C GLY A 95 -48.27 -20.74 45.17
N THR A 96 -49.22 -19.84 45.00
CA THR A 96 -49.95 -19.63 43.73
C THR A 96 -49.29 -18.52 42.94
N ALA A 97 -48.92 -18.80 41.69
CA ALA A 97 -48.40 -17.83 40.73
C ALA A 97 -48.55 -18.40 39.32
N ALA A 98 -48.65 -17.54 38.30
CA ALA A 98 -48.59 -17.92 36.90
C ALA A 98 -47.20 -18.50 36.55
N MET A 99 -46.15 -17.82 36.96
CA MET A 99 -44.75 -18.25 36.83
C MET A 99 -43.95 -17.65 37.99
N SER A 100 -43.00 -18.42 38.51
CA SER A 100 -42.07 -17.96 39.54
C SER A 100 -40.61 -18.19 39.12
N VAL A 101 -39.76 -17.19 39.38
CA VAL A 101 -38.35 -17.15 38.95
C VAL A 101 -37.50 -16.46 40.01
N TRP A 102 -36.26 -16.90 40.19
CA TRP A 102 -35.30 -16.24 41.06
C TRP A 102 -34.88 -14.87 40.54
N VAL A 103 -34.85 -13.85 41.41
CA VAL A 103 -34.38 -12.50 41.07
C VAL A 103 -33.06 -12.17 41.75
N ALA A 104 -32.86 -12.65 42.97
CA ALA A 104 -31.65 -12.46 43.74
C ALA A 104 -31.40 -13.69 44.62
N ARG A 105 -30.23 -13.74 45.29
CA ARG A 105 -29.84 -14.87 46.17
C ARG A 105 -30.92 -15.27 47.17
N ASN A 106 -31.62 -14.29 47.77
CA ASN A 106 -32.63 -14.54 48.81
C ASN A 106 -34.04 -14.11 48.40
N ARG A 107 -34.28 -13.82 47.10
CA ARG A 107 -35.56 -13.29 46.61
C ARG A 107 -36.01 -13.99 45.34
N LEU A 108 -37.27 -14.41 45.33
CA LEU A 108 -37.97 -14.92 44.15
C LEU A 108 -39.05 -13.93 43.74
N ALA A 109 -39.31 -13.83 42.44
CA ALA A 109 -40.47 -13.12 41.91
C ALA A 109 -41.53 -14.13 41.48
N ALA A 110 -42.76 -13.85 41.86
CA ALA A 110 -43.95 -14.60 41.50
C ALA A 110 -44.91 -13.67 40.77
N LEU A 111 -45.29 -14.03 39.54
CA LEU A 111 -46.32 -13.31 38.79
C LEU A 111 -47.70 -13.77 39.27
N ASP A 112 -48.47 -12.89 39.87
CA ASP A 112 -49.85 -13.17 40.28
C ASP A 112 -50.81 -13.06 39.09
N ARG A 113 -51.99 -13.70 39.17
CA ARG A 113 -53.02 -13.66 38.11
C ARG A 113 -53.58 -12.26 37.87
N ASN A 114 -53.44 -11.36 38.84
CA ASN A 114 -53.88 -9.97 38.75
C ASN A 114 -52.85 -9.05 38.08
N ASN A 115 -51.93 -9.59 37.27
CA ASN A 115 -50.82 -8.85 36.62
C ASN A 115 -49.98 -8.03 37.62
N GLN A 116 -49.76 -8.59 38.81
CA GLN A 116 -48.87 -8.02 39.83
C GLN A 116 -47.65 -8.92 40.00
N LEU A 117 -46.47 -8.34 39.92
CA LEU A 117 -45.22 -9.02 40.25
C LEU A 117 -44.98 -8.91 41.76
N VAL A 118 -45.01 -10.05 42.45
CA VAL A 118 -44.81 -10.15 43.89
C VAL A 118 -43.42 -10.71 44.18
N ILE A 119 -42.56 -9.91 44.81
CA ILE A 119 -41.24 -10.34 45.26
C ILE A 119 -41.38 -10.96 46.64
N LYS A 120 -40.92 -12.19 46.80
CA LYS A 120 -40.97 -12.96 48.05
C LYS A 120 -39.57 -13.35 48.51
N ASN A 121 -39.41 -13.48 49.82
CA ASN A 121 -38.19 -14.03 50.44
C ASN A 121 -38.22 -15.58 50.42
N LEU A 122 -37.13 -16.23 50.87
CA LEU A 122 -37.03 -17.70 50.94
C LEU A 122 -38.10 -18.36 51.83
N LYS A 123 -38.62 -17.65 52.84
CA LYS A 123 -39.74 -18.09 53.68
C LYS A 123 -41.13 -17.87 53.05
N ASN A 124 -41.18 -17.48 51.78
CA ASN A 124 -42.41 -17.17 51.03
C ASN A 124 -43.17 -15.91 51.50
N GLU A 125 -42.56 -15.10 52.36
CA GLU A 125 -43.10 -13.81 52.81
C GLU A 125 -42.96 -12.74 51.71
N VAL A 126 -43.99 -11.91 51.55
CA VAL A 126 -44.03 -10.85 50.52
C VAL A 126 -43.18 -9.66 50.95
N SER A 127 -42.17 -9.32 50.16
CA SER A 127 -41.31 -8.15 50.38
C SER A 127 -41.82 -6.93 49.61
N LYS A 128 -42.15 -7.07 48.32
CA LYS A 128 -42.59 -5.96 47.46
C LYS A 128 -43.63 -6.41 46.44
N LYS A 129 -44.53 -5.52 46.05
CA LYS A 129 -45.46 -5.69 44.92
C LYS A 129 -45.20 -4.62 43.87
N ILE A 130 -45.18 -5.02 42.60
CA ILE A 130 -44.96 -4.14 41.45
C ILE A 130 -46.08 -4.40 40.45
N SER A 131 -46.75 -3.35 39.99
CA SER A 131 -47.74 -3.47 38.90
C SER A 131 -47.00 -3.61 37.58
N VAL A 132 -47.31 -4.63 36.80
CA VAL A 132 -46.73 -4.85 35.47
C VAL A 132 -47.80 -4.75 34.39
N PRO A 133 -47.43 -4.49 33.12
CA PRO A 133 -48.34 -4.60 31.97
C PRO A 133 -48.96 -6.00 31.84
N ASN A 134 -49.80 -6.21 30.83
CA ASN A 134 -50.47 -7.50 30.61
C ASN A 134 -49.47 -8.59 30.16
N CYS A 135 -48.72 -9.13 31.12
CA CYS A 135 -47.68 -10.11 30.92
C CYS A 135 -48.23 -11.52 31.13
N SER A 136 -47.92 -12.41 30.20
CA SER A 136 -48.39 -13.79 30.23
C SER A 136 -47.47 -14.72 31.02
N ASP A 137 -46.15 -14.48 31.02
CA ASP A 137 -45.15 -15.20 31.84
C ASP A 137 -43.95 -14.28 32.13
N ILE A 138 -43.12 -14.68 33.10
CA ILE A 138 -41.83 -14.04 33.43
C ILE A 138 -40.66 -15.01 33.22
N MET A 139 -39.51 -14.48 32.80
CA MET A 139 -38.28 -15.25 32.56
C MET A 139 -37.08 -14.58 33.23
N TYR A 140 -36.07 -15.38 33.56
CA TYR A 140 -34.83 -14.91 34.17
C TYR A 140 -34.02 -14.05 33.19
N ALA A 141 -33.44 -12.95 33.68
CA ALA A 141 -32.66 -12.00 32.87
C ALA A 141 -31.39 -11.50 33.56
N GLY A 142 -30.87 -12.26 34.53
CA GLY A 142 -29.79 -11.84 35.42
C GLY A 142 -30.30 -11.39 36.79
N THR A 143 -29.38 -11.14 37.72
CA THR A 143 -29.73 -10.72 39.08
C THR A 143 -30.34 -9.32 39.09
N GLY A 144 -31.55 -9.18 39.65
CA GLY A 144 -32.29 -7.91 39.70
C GLY A 144 -33.07 -7.56 38.43
N MET A 145 -32.96 -8.38 37.38
CA MET A 145 -33.56 -8.12 36.06
C MET A 145 -34.53 -9.25 35.68
N LEU A 146 -35.63 -8.90 35.02
CA LEU A 146 -36.64 -9.87 34.55
C LEU A 146 -37.06 -9.59 33.11
N LEU A 147 -37.28 -10.66 32.34
CA LEU A 147 -37.94 -10.56 31.05
C LEU A 147 -39.44 -10.81 31.23
N LEU A 148 -40.23 -9.81 30.87
CA LEU A 148 -41.68 -9.87 30.85
C LEU A 148 -42.15 -10.28 29.45
N ARG A 149 -42.95 -11.36 29.37
CA ARG A 149 -43.47 -11.87 28.10
C ARG A 149 -44.86 -11.30 27.83
N GLU A 150 -44.97 -10.46 26.82
CA GLU A 150 -46.23 -10.09 26.19
C GLU A 150 -46.48 -10.95 24.93
N PRO A 151 -47.72 -11.00 24.42
CA PRO A 151 -48.02 -11.77 23.20
C PRO A 151 -47.26 -11.31 21.96
N GLU A 152 -46.96 -10.01 21.86
CA GLU A 152 -46.31 -9.39 20.70
C GLU A 152 -44.91 -8.84 20.97
N CYS A 153 -44.54 -8.65 22.23
CA CYS A 153 -43.23 -8.13 22.60
C CYS A 153 -42.66 -8.81 23.85
N VAL A 154 -41.35 -8.68 24.04
CA VAL A 154 -40.64 -9.09 25.25
C VAL A 154 -39.96 -7.85 25.82
N GLN A 155 -40.23 -7.55 27.09
CA GLN A 155 -39.71 -6.37 27.78
C GLN A 155 -38.70 -6.77 28.85
N LEU A 156 -37.59 -6.04 28.96
CA LEU A 156 -36.60 -6.18 30.02
C LEU A 156 -36.90 -5.17 31.12
N MET A 157 -37.20 -5.64 32.33
CA MET A 157 -37.55 -4.82 33.48
C MET A 157 -36.49 -4.92 34.58
N ASP A 158 -36.09 -3.78 35.13
CA ASP A 158 -35.32 -3.70 36.37
C ASP A 158 -36.27 -3.72 37.57
N VAL A 159 -36.11 -4.73 38.41
CA VAL A 159 -36.96 -4.97 39.58
C VAL A 159 -36.68 -3.97 40.71
N GLN A 160 -35.46 -3.44 40.81
CA GLN A 160 -35.10 -2.44 41.81
C GLN A 160 -35.65 -1.05 41.43
N GLN A 161 -35.45 -0.66 40.18
CA GLN A 161 -35.87 0.65 39.64
C GLN A 161 -37.35 0.68 39.24
N LYS A 162 -38.01 -0.49 39.14
CA LYS A 162 -39.42 -0.65 38.73
C LYS A 162 -39.72 -0.05 37.35
N ARG A 163 -38.74 -0.06 36.45
CA ARG A 163 -38.88 0.49 35.09
C ARG A 163 -38.47 -0.54 34.04
N THR A 164 -39.11 -0.45 32.87
CA THR A 164 -38.71 -1.17 31.67
C THR A 164 -37.49 -0.47 31.07
N ILE A 165 -36.42 -1.22 30.84
CA ILE A 165 -35.18 -0.72 30.21
C ILE A 165 -35.30 -0.78 28.69
N ALA A 166 -35.78 -1.90 28.16
CA ALA A 166 -35.82 -2.16 26.72
C ALA A 166 -36.96 -3.10 26.34
N SER A 167 -37.36 -3.08 25.08
CA SER A 167 -38.42 -3.93 24.53
C SER A 167 -38.11 -4.38 23.11
N VAL A 168 -38.34 -5.65 22.80
CA VAL A 168 -38.21 -6.20 21.43
C VAL A 168 -39.52 -6.82 20.99
N LYS A 169 -39.87 -6.59 19.72
CA LYS A 169 -41.05 -7.17 19.09
C LYS A 169 -40.78 -8.62 18.67
N VAL A 170 -41.07 -9.58 19.55
CA VAL A 170 -41.05 -11.01 19.24
C VAL A 170 -42.44 -11.60 19.47
N THR A 171 -43.06 -12.11 18.41
CA THR A 171 -44.40 -12.71 18.50
C THR A 171 -44.35 -14.05 19.22
N LYS A 172 -45.16 -14.21 20.27
CA LYS A 172 -45.38 -15.47 21.00
C LYS A 172 -44.07 -16.18 21.39
N CYS A 173 -43.13 -15.42 21.97
CA CYS A 173 -41.92 -15.99 22.57
C CYS A 173 -42.31 -17.05 23.61
N ARG A 174 -41.57 -18.15 23.72
CA ARG A 174 -41.84 -19.21 24.69
C ARG A 174 -40.74 -19.30 25.73
N TYR A 175 -39.51 -19.19 25.29
CA TYR A 175 -38.33 -19.40 26.13
C TYR A 175 -37.26 -18.37 25.79
N ALA A 176 -36.56 -17.90 26.82
CA ALA A 176 -35.35 -17.13 26.70
C ALA A 176 -34.18 -17.97 27.24
N ILE A 177 -33.11 -18.07 26.45
CA ILE A 177 -31.90 -18.80 26.81
C ILE A 177 -30.75 -17.82 26.75
N TRP A 178 -30.01 -17.70 27.84
CA TRP A 178 -28.84 -16.82 27.93
C TRP A 178 -27.56 -17.61 27.69
N ASN A 179 -26.53 -16.94 27.19
CA ASN A 179 -25.17 -17.48 27.22
C ASN A 179 -24.61 -17.44 28.66
N SER A 180 -23.49 -18.13 28.90
CA SER A 180 -22.90 -18.22 30.26
C SER A 180 -22.55 -16.84 30.85
N ASP A 181 -22.06 -15.92 30.03
CA ASP A 181 -21.68 -14.56 30.44
C ASP A 181 -22.83 -13.55 30.51
N MET A 182 -24.07 -13.96 30.17
CA MET A 182 -25.26 -13.08 30.12
C MET A 182 -25.12 -11.87 29.20
N SER A 183 -24.28 -11.97 28.16
CA SER A 183 -24.10 -10.91 27.14
C SER A 183 -25.11 -11.01 26.00
N MET A 184 -25.59 -12.22 25.68
CA MET A 184 -26.57 -12.48 24.61
C MET A 184 -27.71 -13.38 25.08
N VAL A 185 -28.89 -13.18 24.48
CA VAL A 185 -30.09 -13.96 24.72
C VAL A 185 -30.70 -14.45 23.41
N ALA A 186 -31.07 -15.73 23.38
CA ALA A 186 -31.86 -16.32 22.32
C ALA A 186 -33.33 -16.42 22.76
N LEU A 187 -34.21 -15.71 22.05
CA LEU A 187 -35.65 -15.74 22.22
C LEU A 187 -36.26 -16.76 21.25
N LEU A 188 -36.85 -17.81 21.79
CA LEU A 188 -37.42 -18.92 21.03
C LEU A 188 -38.93 -18.78 20.92
N GLY A 189 -39.43 -18.54 19.71
CA GLY A 189 -40.84 -18.70 19.37
C GLY A 189 -41.18 -20.13 18.96
N LYS A 190 -42.38 -20.32 18.39
CA LYS A 190 -42.82 -21.64 17.89
C LYS A 190 -42.02 -22.07 16.64
N HIS A 191 -41.73 -21.11 15.77
CA HIS A 191 -41.08 -21.25 14.47
C HIS A 191 -40.00 -20.17 14.26
N THR A 192 -39.64 -19.44 15.32
CA THR A 192 -38.74 -18.30 15.21
C THR A 192 -37.64 -18.42 16.26
N VAL A 193 -36.43 -18.07 15.85
CA VAL A 193 -35.27 -17.92 16.74
C VAL A 193 -34.76 -16.51 16.55
N THR A 194 -34.80 -15.71 17.61
CA THR A 194 -34.37 -14.31 17.57
C THR A 194 -33.23 -14.12 18.56
N LEU A 195 -32.06 -13.71 18.07
CA LEU A 195 -30.91 -13.38 18.91
C LEU A 195 -30.95 -11.90 19.27
N CYS A 196 -30.75 -11.60 20.55
CA CYS A 196 -30.67 -10.24 21.06
C CYS A 196 -29.46 -10.07 21.98
N THR A 197 -29.00 -8.83 22.12
CA THR A 197 -28.00 -8.45 23.13
C THR A 197 -28.63 -8.40 24.53
N LYS A 198 -27.80 -8.25 25.57
CA LYS A 198 -28.26 -8.00 26.95
C LYS A 198 -29.23 -6.83 27.09
N LYS A 199 -29.09 -5.79 26.25
CA LYS A 199 -30.00 -4.64 26.21
C LYS A 199 -31.25 -4.86 25.36
N LEU A 200 -31.49 -6.10 24.90
CA LEU A 200 -32.54 -6.43 23.95
C LEU A 200 -32.44 -5.63 22.63
N GLU A 201 -31.23 -5.47 22.08
CA GLU A 201 -31.12 -5.05 20.67
C GLU A 201 -31.21 -6.30 19.80
N GLN A 202 -32.08 -6.29 18.80
CA GLN A 202 -32.27 -7.43 17.91
C GLN A 202 -31.10 -7.54 16.93
N LEU A 203 -30.38 -8.66 16.99
CA LEU A 203 -29.23 -8.96 16.12
C LEU A 203 -29.68 -9.66 14.84
N CYS A 204 -30.39 -10.78 14.99
CA CYS A 204 -30.92 -11.55 13.88
C CYS A 204 -32.23 -12.26 14.25
N SER A 205 -33.03 -12.60 13.25
CA SER A 205 -34.28 -13.36 13.42
C SER A 205 -34.43 -14.37 12.29
N ILE A 206 -34.51 -15.65 12.66
CA ILE A 206 -34.61 -16.77 11.71
C ILE A 206 -35.99 -17.39 11.84
N THR A 207 -36.62 -17.67 10.69
CA THR A 207 -37.88 -18.39 10.59
C THR A 207 -37.65 -19.82 10.13
N GLU A 208 -38.22 -20.77 10.87
CA GLU A 208 -38.03 -22.20 10.70
C GLU A 208 -39.36 -22.89 10.35
N GLY A 209 -39.34 -23.72 9.30
CA GLY A 209 -40.52 -24.50 8.91
C GLY A 209 -40.93 -25.53 9.98
N ALA A 210 -39.95 -26.14 10.65
CA ALA A 210 -40.17 -27.07 11.75
C ALA A 210 -40.28 -26.33 13.10
N ARG A 211 -40.97 -26.93 14.07
CA ARG A 211 -41.08 -26.33 15.41
C ARG A 211 -39.76 -26.40 16.16
N VAL A 212 -39.31 -25.26 16.67
CA VAL A 212 -38.13 -25.16 17.54
C VAL A 212 -38.47 -25.72 18.93
N LYS A 213 -37.57 -26.53 19.50
CA LYS A 213 -37.78 -27.23 20.77
C LYS A 213 -36.98 -26.62 21.91
N SER A 214 -35.69 -26.40 21.70
CA SER A 214 -34.73 -25.89 22.69
C SER A 214 -33.43 -25.50 22.00
N GLY A 215 -32.52 -24.85 22.71
CA GLY A 215 -31.15 -24.63 22.25
C GLY A 215 -30.21 -24.29 23.39
N ALA A 216 -28.93 -24.18 23.08
CA ALA A 216 -27.87 -23.79 23.99
C ALA A 216 -26.79 -23.02 23.21
N PHE A 217 -26.10 -22.10 23.88
CA PHE A 217 -24.94 -21.43 23.31
C PHE A 217 -23.70 -22.32 23.39
N ASP A 218 -22.88 -22.26 22.35
CA ASP A 218 -21.49 -22.67 22.38
C ASP A 218 -20.64 -21.43 22.69
N ASP A 219 -20.09 -21.38 23.90
CA ASP A 219 -19.27 -20.29 24.39
C ASP A 219 -17.76 -20.53 24.15
N SER A 220 -17.40 -21.59 23.42
CA SER A 220 -15.98 -21.91 23.14
C SER A 220 -15.33 -21.03 22.09
N THR A 221 -16.13 -20.36 21.26
CA THR A 221 -15.67 -19.45 20.22
C THR A 221 -15.75 -18.00 20.69
N PRO A 222 -14.89 -17.10 20.19
CA PRO A 222 -14.89 -15.67 20.58
C PRO A 222 -16.24 -14.98 20.38
N GLN A 223 -17.01 -15.43 19.38
CA GLN A 223 -18.41 -15.07 19.21
C GLN A 223 -19.28 -16.29 19.55
N PRO A 224 -20.24 -16.17 20.49
CA PRO A 224 -21.07 -17.30 20.89
C PRO A 224 -22.03 -17.70 19.77
N VAL A 225 -22.05 -19.00 19.44
CA VAL A 225 -22.93 -19.57 18.40
C VAL A 225 -24.12 -20.25 19.08
N PHE A 226 -25.34 -20.00 18.59
CA PHE A 226 -26.54 -20.60 19.17
C PHE A 226 -26.90 -21.91 18.45
N ILE A 227 -26.82 -23.03 19.15
CA ILE A 227 -27.19 -24.35 18.64
C ILE A 227 -28.59 -24.70 19.13
N TYR A 228 -29.51 -24.99 18.22
CA TYR A 228 -30.89 -25.31 18.55
C TYR A 228 -31.40 -26.57 17.87
N THR A 229 -32.39 -27.19 18.52
CA THR A 229 -33.02 -28.43 18.06
C THR A 229 -34.41 -28.14 17.54
N THR A 230 -34.69 -28.73 16.38
CA THR A 230 -36.03 -28.81 15.80
C THR A 230 -36.59 -30.22 16.00
N ALA A 231 -37.72 -30.54 15.35
CA ALA A 231 -38.26 -31.90 15.40
C ALA A 231 -37.31 -32.95 14.79
N ASN A 232 -36.56 -32.57 13.74
CA ASN A 232 -35.82 -33.49 12.88
C ASN A 232 -34.32 -33.14 12.76
N HIS A 233 -33.89 -31.96 13.18
CA HIS A 233 -32.53 -31.48 12.94
C HIS A 233 -31.96 -30.73 14.15
N ILE A 234 -30.65 -30.86 14.35
CA ILE A 234 -29.83 -29.91 15.09
C ILE A 234 -29.30 -28.88 14.10
N LYS A 235 -29.53 -27.61 14.40
CA LYS A 235 -29.14 -26.46 13.59
C LYS A 235 -28.32 -25.49 14.43
N TYR A 236 -27.55 -24.64 13.75
CA TYR A 236 -26.89 -23.50 14.39
C TYR A 236 -27.41 -22.17 13.82
N CYS A 237 -27.21 -21.11 14.58
CA CYS A 237 -27.46 -19.73 14.22
C CYS A 237 -26.31 -18.88 14.76
N CYS A 238 -25.67 -18.13 13.86
CA CYS A 238 -24.66 -17.13 14.20
C CYS A 238 -25.32 -15.75 14.42
N ARG A 239 -24.54 -14.82 14.99
CA ARG A 239 -24.97 -13.44 15.23
C ARG A 239 -25.42 -12.71 13.97
N ASP A 240 -24.75 -12.98 12.85
CA ASP A 240 -24.97 -12.28 11.57
C ASP A 240 -26.14 -12.85 10.75
N GLY A 241 -26.90 -13.79 11.32
CA GLY A 241 -28.06 -14.42 10.68
C GLY A 241 -27.73 -15.67 9.85
N ASP A 242 -26.45 -16.04 9.73
CA ASP A 242 -26.05 -17.29 9.09
C ASP A 242 -26.57 -18.50 9.90
N TYR A 243 -27.15 -19.47 9.20
CA TYR A 243 -27.68 -20.69 9.79
C TYR A 243 -27.39 -21.91 8.93
N GLY A 244 -27.40 -23.08 9.54
CA GLY A 244 -27.11 -24.34 8.85
C GLY A 244 -27.57 -25.55 9.64
N ILE A 245 -27.57 -26.70 8.97
CA ILE A 245 -27.95 -27.99 9.56
C ILE A 245 -26.66 -28.71 9.93
N ILE A 246 -26.51 -29.07 11.21
CA ILE A 246 -25.34 -29.84 11.64
C ILE A 246 -25.61 -31.34 11.55
N ARG A 247 -26.79 -31.77 12.02
CA ARG A 247 -27.11 -33.18 12.15
C ARG A 247 -28.62 -33.45 12.08
N THR A 248 -28.99 -34.52 11.40
CA THR A 248 -30.35 -35.07 11.40
C THR A 248 -30.61 -35.89 12.66
N LEU A 249 -31.84 -35.83 13.17
CA LEU A 249 -32.31 -36.48 14.39
C LEU A 249 -33.48 -37.40 14.06
N ASP A 250 -33.41 -38.64 14.56
CA ASP A 250 -34.51 -39.61 14.46
C ASP A 250 -35.62 -39.32 15.49
N VAL A 251 -35.23 -38.77 16.65
CA VAL A 251 -36.12 -38.45 17.77
C VAL A 251 -35.87 -37.00 18.20
N PRO A 252 -36.92 -36.22 18.50
CA PRO A 252 -36.74 -34.85 18.96
C PRO A 252 -36.16 -34.83 20.38
N VAL A 253 -34.98 -34.22 20.48
CA VAL A 253 -34.24 -34.05 21.72
C VAL A 253 -34.24 -32.58 22.15
N TYR A 254 -34.09 -32.37 23.45
CA TYR A 254 -33.99 -31.05 24.05
C TYR A 254 -32.53 -30.73 24.40
N ALA A 255 -31.87 -29.86 23.62
CA ALA A 255 -30.51 -29.41 23.90
C ALA A 255 -30.45 -28.58 25.18
N VAL A 256 -29.48 -28.93 26.04
CA VAL A 256 -29.31 -28.34 27.37
C VAL A 256 -28.01 -27.53 27.46
N LYS A 257 -26.88 -28.14 27.08
CA LYS A 257 -25.57 -27.48 27.10
C LYS A 257 -24.67 -28.05 26.00
N VAL A 258 -23.85 -27.19 25.41
CA VAL A 258 -22.76 -27.56 24.51
C VAL A 258 -21.47 -27.66 25.33
N LEU A 259 -20.77 -28.79 25.20
CA LEU A 259 -19.44 -28.99 25.74
C LEU A 259 -18.46 -29.06 24.56
N ALA A 260 -17.73 -27.97 24.35
CA ALA A 260 -16.65 -27.96 23.40
C ALA A 260 -15.42 -28.68 23.97
N SER A 261 -14.74 -29.44 23.12
CA SER A 261 -13.43 -30.03 23.36
C SER A 261 -12.56 -29.78 22.12
N GLU A 262 -11.24 -29.87 22.27
CA GLU A 262 -10.28 -29.66 21.17
C GLU A 262 -10.53 -30.60 19.97
N ALA A 263 -10.99 -31.83 20.24
CA ALA A 263 -11.29 -32.83 19.21
C ALA A 263 -12.72 -32.77 18.63
N GLY A 264 -13.62 -31.94 19.18
CA GLY A 264 -15.01 -31.83 18.70
C GLY A 264 -16.00 -31.26 19.73
N ALA A 265 -17.21 -30.93 19.28
CA ALA A 265 -18.28 -30.42 20.15
C ALA A 265 -19.27 -31.53 20.52
N ARG A 266 -19.66 -31.60 21.79
CA ARG A 266 -20.69 -32.53 22.29
C ARG A 266 -21.88 -31.76 22.82
N VAL A 267 -23.08 -32.12 22.41
CA VAL A 267 -24.31 -31.53 22.93
C VAL A 267 -24.97 -32.51 23.88
N VAL A 268 -25.15 -32.06 25.11
CA VAL A 268 -25.91 -32.78 26.13
C VAL A 268 -27.37 -32.41 25.95
N CYS A 269 -28.19 -33.43 25.70
CA CYS A 269 -29.61 -33.32 25.44
C CYS A 269 -30.43 -34.18 26.42
N LEU A 270 -31.70 -33.83 26.58
CA LEU A 270 -32.70 -34.68 27.22
C LEU A 270 -33.72 -35.15 26.18
N ASP A 271 -34.09 -36.43 26.23
CA ASP A 271 -35.23 -36.94 25.47
C ASP A 271 -36.57 -36.55 26.11
N ARG A 272 -37.69 -36.87 25.44
CA ARG A 272 -39.05 -36.72 25.98
C ARG A 272 -39.28 -37.44 27.32
N GLU A 273 -38.54 -38.52 27.58
CA GLU A 273 -38.58 -39.26 28.85
C GLU A 273 -37.59 -38.75 29.90
N ALA A 274 -37.02 -37.55 29.70
CA ALA A 274 -35.99 -36.96 30.57
C ALA A 274 -34.74 -37.85 30.74
N ARG A 275 -34.40 -38.66 29.72
CA ARG A 275 -33.14 -39.42 29.70
C ARG A 275 -32.03 -38.55 29.11
N PRO A 276 -30.87 -38.40 29.79
CA PRO A 276 -29.74 -37.68 29.24
C PRO A 276 -29.10 -38.46 28.09
N LYS A 277 -28.83 -37.76 26.99
CA LYS A 277 -28.09 -38.24 25.83
C LYS A 277 -27.01 -37.26 25.47
N VAL A 278 -25.82 -37.77 25.15
CA VAL A 278 -24.72 -36.97 24.63
C VAL A 278 -24.60 -37.24 23.14
N LEU A 279 -24.75 -36.19 22.33
CA LEU A 279 -24.64 -36.26 20.88
C LEU A 279 -23.37 -35.56 20.42
N ASN A 280 -22.54 -36.25 19.64
CA ASN A 280 -21.38 -35.63 19.00
C ASN A 280 -21.84 -34.80 17.80
N ILE A 281 -21.25 -33.61 17.67
CA ILE A 281 -21.52 -32.60 16.67
C ILE A 281 -20.20 -32.22 15.99
N ASP A 282 -20.25 -32.08 14.67
CA ASP A 282 -19.14 -31.54 13.89
C ASP A 282 -19.25 -30.00 13.84
N PRO A 283 -18.29 -29.26 14.44
CA PRO A 283 -18.33 -27.81 14.48
C PRO A 283 -17.69 -27.12 13.27
N THR A 284 -17.13 -27.88 12.33
CA THR A 284 -16.28 -27.35 11.24
C THR A 284 -16.99 -26.30 10.38
N GLU A 285 -18.25 -26.53 9.99
CA GLU A 285 -18.97 -25.61 9.09
C GLU A 285 -19.18 -24.22 9.70
N TYR A 286 -19.73 -24.15 10.92
CA TYR A 286 -20.00 -22.85 11.53
C TYR A 286 -18.73 -22.16 12.02
N ARG A 287 -17.70 -22.92 12.45
CA ARG A 287 -16.38 -22.36 12.76
C ARG A 287 -15.72 -21.78 11.52
N PHE A 288 -15.85 -22.44 10.37
CA PHE A 288 -15.37 -21.93 9.09
C PHE A 288 -16.07 -20.62 8.70
N LYS A 289 -17.41 -20.58 8.76
CA LYS A 289 -18.16 -19.33 8.49
C LYS A 289 -17.82 -18.22 9.48
N LEU A 290 -17.69 -18.55 10.76
CA LEU A 290 -17.30 -17.59 11.81
C LEU A 290 -15.88 -17.06 11.58
N ALA A 291 -14.93 -17.90 11.19
CA ALA A 291 -13.56 -17.48 10.87
C ALA A 291 -13.52 -16.52 9.66
N LEU A 292 -14.37 -16.76 8.65
CA LEU A 292 -14.53 -15.84 7.51
C LEU A 292 -15.11 -14.49 7.94
N VAL A 293 -16.13 -14.48 8.79
CA VAL A 293 -16.75 -13.24 9.29
C VAL A 293 -15.80 -12.46 10.21
N THR A 294 -15.09 -13.16 11.09
CA THR A 294 -14.08 -12.56 11.98
C THR A 294 -12.78 -12.22 11.27
N ARG A 295 -12.67 -12.47 9.96
CA ARG A 295 -11.49 -12.21 9.11
C ARG A 295 -10.22 -12.90 9.61
N GLN A 296 -10.37 -14.08 10.23
CA GLN A 296 -9.25 -14.92 10.68
C GLN A 296 -8.75 -15.82 9.54
N TYR A 297 -8.04 -15.22 8.59
CA TYR A 297 -7.64 -15.89 7.34
C TYR A 297 -6.69 -17.07 7.54
N ASP A 298 -5.81 -17.03 8.55
CA ASP A 298 -4.87 -18.14 8.85
C ASP A 298 -5.61 -19.40 9.29
N GLN A 299 -6.63 -19.23 10.14
CA GLN A 299 -7.48 -20.33 10.59
C GLN A 299 -8.28 -20.91 9.42
N VAL A 300 -8.79 -20.05 8.53
CA VAL A 300 -9.48 -20.46 7.30
C VAL A 300 -8.55 -21.31 6.42
N LEU A 301 -7.32 -20.86 6.18
CA LEU A 301 -6.32 -21.60 5.39
C LEU A 301 -5.99 -22.96 6.01
N HIS A 302 -5.77 -23.01 7.32
CA HIS A 302 -5.55 -24.28 8.01
C HIS A 302 -6.75 -25.22 7.84
N MET A 303 -7.97 -24.72 8.07
CA MET A 303 -9.20 -25.50 7.88
C MET A 303 -9.39 -25.97 6.44
N VAL A 304 -9.04 -25.17 5.43
CA VAL A 304 -9.12 -25.55 4.01
C VAL A 304 -8.17 -26.71 3.69
N ARG A 305 -6.97 -26.72 4.30
CA ARG A 305 -5.96 -27.76 4.07
C ARG A 305 -6.26 -29.05 4.84
N THR A 306 -6.73 -28.95 6.08
CA THR A 306 -6.89 -30.12 6.97
C THR A 306 -8.31 -30.67 7.01
N ALA A 307 -9.34 -29.82 6.87
CA ALA A 307 -10.72 -30.23 7.06
C ALA A 307 -11.38 -30.65 5.73
N LYS A 308 -12.12 -31.75 5.78
CA LYS A 308 -12.98 -32.21 4.66
C LYS A 308 -14.26 -31.38 4.59
N LEU A 309 -14.13 -30.10 4.25
CA LEU A 309 -15.25 -29.19 3.97
C LEU A 309 -15.79 -29.50 2.57
N VAL A 310 -16.59 -30.56 2.42
CA VAL A 310 -17.14 -30.97 1.13
C VAL A 310 -18.62 -30.64 1.07
N GLY A 311 -18.98 -29.60 0.31
CA GLY A 311 -20.38 -29.27 0.06
C GLY A 311 -20.56 -28.12 -0.93
N GLN A 312 -21.49 -28.28 -1.88
CA GLN A 312 -21.89 -27.20 -2.80
C GLN A 312 -22.42 -25.97 -2.05
N SER A 313 -22.99 -26.15 -0.86
CA SER A 313 -23.46 -25.07 0.01
C SER A 313 -22.34 -24.15 0.50
N ILE A 314 -21.13 -24.69 0.75
CA ILE A 314 -19.98 -23.89 1.19
C ILE A 314 -19.41 -23.10 0.01
N ILE A 315 -19.35 -23.71 -1.18
CA ILE A 315 -18.90 -23.04 -2.40
C ILE A 315 -19.85 -21.89 -2.76
N ALA A 316 -21.16 -22.13 -2.72
CA ALA A 316 -22.16 -21.08 -2.95
C ALA A 316 -22.04 -19.95 -1.91
N TYR A 317 -21.85 -20.29 -0.63
CA TYR A 317 -21.64 -19.30 0.42
C TYR A 317 -20.38 -18.46 0.18
N LEU A 318 -19.27 -19.07 -0.20
CA LEU A 318 -18.02 -18.36 -0.53
C LEU A 318 -18.20 -17.44 -1.75
N GLN A 319 -18.97 -17.86 -2.77
CA GLN A 319 -19.30 -17.02 -3.92
C GLN A 319 -20.17 -15.82 -3.52
N GLU A 320 -21.23 -16.03 -2.72
CA GLU A 320 -22.11 -14.97 -2.23
C GLU A 320 -21.37 -13.95 -1.37
N LYS A 321 -20.41 -14.40 -0.55
CA LYS A 321 -19.58 -13.52 0.29
C LYS A 321 -18.40 -12.88 -0.44
N GLY A 322 -18.19 -13.20 -1.72
CA GLY A 322 -17.14 -12.58 -2.54
C GLY A 322 -15.74 -13.17 -2.36
N TYR A 323 -15.62 -14.42 -1.90
CA TYR A 323 -14.35 -15.16 -1.76
C TYR A 323 -14.24 -16.34 -2.75
N PRO A 324 -14.29 -16.11 -4.08
CA PRO A 324 -14.26 -17.19 -5.08
C PRO A 324 -12.90 -17.93 -5.13
N GLU A 325 -11.84 -17.36 -4.59
CA GLU A 325 -10.48 -17.92 -4.63
C GLU A 325 -10.30 -19.08 -3.67
N VAL A 326 -10.85 -18.96 -2.45
CA VAL A 326 -10.89 -20.06 -1.49
C VAL A 326 -11.72 -21.22 -2.06
N ALA A 327 -12.80 -20.89 -2.79
CA ALA A 327 -13.64 -21.90 -3.44
C ALA A 327 -12.88 -22.68 -4.54
N LEU A 328 -11.93 -22.06 -5.24
CA LEU A 328 -11.15 -22.70 -6.30
C LEU A 328 -10.35 -23.92 -5.82
N HIS A 329 -9.90 -23.93 -4.56
CA HIS A 329 -9.19 -25.09 -3.98
C HIS A 329 -10.09 -26.32 -3.78
N PHE A 330 -11.38 -26.12 -3.51
CA PHE A 330 -12.33 -27.21 -3.27
C PHE A 330 -12.91 -27.80 -4.56
N VAL A 331 -12.89 -27.03 -5.66
CA VAL A 331 -13.55 -27.41 -6.90
C VAL A 331 -12.63 -28.21 -7.82
N LYS A 332 -13.02 -29.47 -8.04
CA LYS A 332 -12.37 -30.40 -8.98
C LYS A 332 -12.99 -30.42 -10.37
N ASP A 333 -14.26 -30.04 -10.50
CA ASP A 333 -14.94 -30.02 -11.80
C ASP A 333 -14.44 -28.86 -12.67
N ALA A 334 -14.04 -29.17 -13.90
CA ALA A 334 -13.37 -28.23 -14.79
C ALA A 334 -14.26 -27.05 -15.21
N ARG A 335 -15.58 -27.25 -15.36
CA ARG A 335 -16.51 -26.17 -15.75
C ARG A 335 -16.70 -25.14 -14.64
N THR A 336 -16.97 -25.61 -13.43
CA THR A 336 -17.10 -24.75 -12.25
C THR A 336 -15.77 -24.10 -11.88
N ARG A 337 -14.66 -24.82 -12.02
CA ARG A 337 -13.30 -24.30 -11.84
C ARG A 337 -12.97 -23.18 -12.83
N LEU A 338 -13.32 -23.33 -14.11
CA LEU A 338 -13.15 -22.27 -15.11
C LEU A 338 -13.96 -21.02 -14.72
N SER A 339 -15.24 -21.18 -14.37
CA SER A 339 -16.09 -20.04 -13.99
C SER A 339 -15.55 -19.30 -12.76
N LEU A 340 -15.09 -20.04 -11.75
CA LEU A 340 -14.48 -19.46 -10.56
C LEU A 340 -13.16 -18.76 -10.88
N ALA A 341 -12.27 -19.39 -11.64
CA ALA A 341 -10.99 -18.80 -12.02
C ALA A 341 -11.16 -17.49 -12.80
N LEU A 342 -12.15 -17.44 -13.70
CA LEU A 342 -12.50 -16.21 -14.42
C LEU A 342 -13.04 -15.10 -13.51
N GLN A 343 -13.80 -15.45 -12.45
CA GLN A 343 -14.25 -14.48 -11.44
C GLN A 343 -13.10 -13.97 -10.56
N CYS A 344 -12.14 -14.83 -10.25
CA CYS A 344 -10.94 -14.48 -9.47
C CYS A 344 -9.94 -13.64 -10.29
N GLY A 345 -10.07 -13.62 -11.61
CA GLY A 345 -9.07 -13.03 -12.50
C GLY A 345 -7.76 -13.84 -12.58
N ASN A 346 -7.72 -15.07 -12.06
CA ASN A 346 -6.57 -15.96 -12.21
C ASN A 346 -6.65 -16.66 -13.58
N ILE A 347 -5.98 -16.05 -14.56
CA ILE A 347 -6.02 -16.48 -15.97
C ILE A 347 -5.22 -17.78 -16.19
N GLU A 348 -4.22 -18.10 -15.37
CA GLU A 348 -3.39 -19.30 -15.52
C GLU A 348 -4.19 -20.57 -15.21
N VAL A 349 -4.88 -20.59 -14.06
CA VAL A 349 -5.76 -21.72 -13.71
C VAL A 349 -6.95 -21.79 -14.68
N ALA A 350 -7.46 -20.65 -15.14
CA ALA A 350 -8.52 -20.61 -16.15
C ALA A 350 -8.05 -21.23 -17.48
N LEU A 351 -6.79 -21.01 -17.88
CA LEU A 351 -6.19 -21.58 -19.08
C LEU A 351 -6.01 -23.10 -18.97
N GLU A 352 -5.57 -23.60 -17.81
CA GLU A 352 -5.50 -25.05 -17.55
C GLU A 352 -6.89 -25.69 -17.61
N ALA A 353 -7.88 -25.07 -16.97
CA ALA A 353 -9.26 -25.54 -16.99
C ALA A 353 -9.84 -25.52 -18.42
N ALA A 354 -9.60 -24.46 -19.19
CA ALA A 354 -10.04 -24.36 -20.58
C ALA A 354 -9.38 -25.43 -21.47
N LYS A 355 -8.08 -25.71 -21.30
CA LYS A 355 -7.38 -26.80 -21.99
C LYS A 355 -7.99 -28.18 -21.68
N SER A 356 -8.40 -28.40 -20.44
CA SER A 356 -9.03 -29.67 -20.03
C SER A 356 -10.43 -29.87 -20.60
N LEU A 357 -11.18 -28.77 -20.84
CA LEU A 357 -12.53 -28.81 -21.41
C LEU A 357 -12.53 -28.89 -22.94
N ASP A 358 -11.61 -28.17 -23.59
CA ASP A 358 -11.47 -27.99 -25.04
C ASP A 358 -12.78 -27.65 -25.79
N GLU A 359 -13.65 -26.87 -25.15
CA GLU A 359 -14.90 -26.37 -25.76
C GLU A 359 -14.69 -24.95 -26.33
N PRO A 360 -15.22 -24.63 -27.53
CA PRO A 360 -15.06 -23.29 -28.13
C PRO A 360 -15.65 -22.17 -27.25
N ALA A 361 -16.74 -22.45 -26.54
CA ALA A 361 -17.36 -21.49 -25.62
C ALA A 361 -16.48 -21.18 -24.39
N ALA A 362 -15.67 -22.14 -23.94
CA ALA A 362 -14.72 -21.93 -22.85
C ALA A 362 -13.56 -21.04 -23.29
N TRP A 363 -13.02 -21.28 -24.48
CA TRP A 363 -11.97 -20.47 -25.10
C TRP A 363 -12.41 -19.02 -25.34
N ASP A 364 -13.67 -18.80 -25.77
CA ASP A 364 -14.21 -17.45 -25.95
C ASP A 364 -14.40 -16.70 -24.62
N LYS A 365 -14.81 -17.38 -23.55
CA LYS A 365 -14.90 -16.79 -22.21
C LYS A 365 -13.52 -16.42 -21.67
N LEU A 366 -12.54 -17.31 -21.83
CA LEU A 366 -11.15 -17.04 -21.46
C LEU A 366 -10.56 -15.88 -22.26
N ALA A 367 -10.81 -15.82 -23.58
CA ALA A 367 -10.33 -14.73 -24.42
C ALA A 367 -10.85 -13.36 -23.97
N LYS A 368 -12.13 -13.27 -23.57
CA LYS A 368 -12.71 -12.01 -23.05
C LYS A 368 -12.06 -11.57 -21.74
N ALA A 369 -11.85 -12.51 -20.80
CA ALA A 369 -11.23 -12.22 -19.51
C ALA A 369 -9.71 -11.92 -19.63
N ALA A 370 -9.02 -12.62 -20.53
CA ALA A 370 -7.61 -12.35 -20.82
C ALA A 370 -7.43 -10.98 -21.51
N LEU A 371 -8.38 -10.59 -22.37
CA LEU A 371 -8.38 -9.26 -22.98
C LEU A 371 -8.66 -8.16 -21.95
N SER A 372 -9.60 -8.37 -21.01
CA SER A 372 -9.87 -7.41 -19.94
C SER A 372 -8.71 -7.25 -18.95
N THR A 373 -7.84 -8.26 -18.80
CA THR A 373 -6.64 -8.19 -17.94
C THR A 373 -5.40 -7.67 -18.66
N GLY A 374 -5.40 -7.66 -20.00
CA GLY A 374 -4.28 -7.22 -20.82
C GLY A 374 -3.30 -8.32 -21.25
N ASN A 375 -3.63 -9.60 -21.00
CA ASN A 375 -2.79 -10.74 -21.38
C ASN A 375 -3.07 -11.16 -22.83
N HIS A 376 -2.43 -10.46 -23.79
CA HIS A 376 -2.67 -10.70 -25.21
C HIS A 376 -2.10 -12.03 -25.72
N GLN A 377 -1.10 -12.61 -25.07
CA GLN A 377 -0.54 -13.91 -25.47
C GLN A 377 -1.56 -15.05 -25.31
N ILE A 378 -2.30 -15.05 -24.20
CA ILE A 378 -3.37 -16.02 -23.97
C ILE A 378 -4.52 -15.79 -24.94
N VAL A 379 -4.85 -14.52 -25.23
CA VAL A 379 -5.85 -14.16 -26.25
C VAL A 379 -5.45 -14.68 -27.63
N GLU A 380 -4.17 -14.54 -28.02
CA GLU A 380 -3.64 -15.06 -29.28
C GLU A 380 -3.83 -16.58 -29.37
N MET A 381 -3.49 -17.32 -28.30
CA MET A 381 -3.71 -18.77 -28.23
C MET A 381 -5.19 -19.13 -28.38
N CYS A 382 -6.07 -18.41 -27.67
CA CYS A 382 -7.52 -18.64 -27.74
C CYS A 382 -8.05 -18.43 -29.17
N TYR A 383 -7.68 -17.33 -29.84
CA TYR A 383 -8.13 -17.03 -31.19
C TYR A 383 -7.54 -17.96 -32.26
N GLN A 384 -6.32 -18.48 -32.06
CA GLN A 384 -5.77 -19.52 -32.92
C GLN A 384 -6.56 -20.82 -32.80
N ARG A 385 -6.93 -21.22 -31.57
CA ARG A 385 -7.74 -22.43 -31.30
C ARG A 385 -9.17 -22.30 -31.83
N THR A 386 -9.81 -21.15 -31.63
CA THR A 386 -11.17 -20.88 -32.16
C THR A 386 -11.18 -20.52 -33.64
N LYS A 387 -10.02 -20.43 -34.29
CA LYS A 387 -9.86 -20.08 -35.72
C LYS A 387 -10.52 -18.74 -36.07
N ASN A 388 -10.41 -17.74 -35.18
CA ASN A 388 -10.96 -16.40 -35.40
C ASN A 388 -9.89 -15.44 -35.94
N PHE A 389 -9.72 -15.42 -37.27
CA PHE A 389 -8.61 -14.71 -37.93
C PHE A 389 -8.78 -13.20 -38.00
N GLU A 390 -10.01 -12.70 -38.02
CA GLU A 390 -10.30 -11.25 -38.02
C GLU A 390 -9.89 -10.61 -36.69
N LYS A 391 -10.23 -11.25 -35.57
CA LYS A 391 -9.80 -10.79 -34.24
C LYS A 391 -8.29 -10.90 -34.07
N LEU A 392 -7.67 -11.90 -34.70
CA LEU A 392 -6.22 -12.11 -34.66
C LEU A 392 -5.47 -11.06 -35.50
N SER A 393 -5.96 -10.70 -36.69
CA SER A 393 -5.36 -9.65 -37.51
C SER A 393 -5.46 -8.28 -36.83
N PHE A 394 -6.59 -8.00 -36.17
CA PHE A 394 -6.77 -6.81 -35.34
C PHE A 394 -5.82 -6.77 -34.14
N LEU A 395 -5.62 -7.91 -33.46
CA LEU A 395 -4.67 -8.01 -32.34
C LEU A 395 -3.24 -7.70 -32.78
N TYR A 396 -2.80 -8.21 -33.94
CA TYR A 396 -1.47 -7.92 -34.47
C TYR A 396 -1.29 -6.48 -34.93
N LEU A 397 -2.37 -5.83 -35.39
CA LEU A 397 -2.36 -4.41 -35.69
C LEU A 397 -2.14 -3.57 -34.44
N ILE A 398 -2.88 -3.84 -33.35
CA ILE A 398 -2.76 -3.08 -32.09
C ILE A 398 -1.40 -3.32 -31.43
N THR A 399 -0.93 -4.57 -31.41
CA THR A 399 0.38 -4.91 -30.84
C THR A 399 1.56 -4.46 -31.70
N GLY A 400 1.31 -4.00 -32.93
CA GLY A 400 2.34 -3.56 -33.88
C GLY A 400 3.23 -4.69 -34.40
N ASN A 401 2.79 -5.96 -34.32
CA ASN A 401 3.56 -7.10 -34.80
C ASN A 401 3.39 -7.32 -36.31
N LEU A 402 4.21 -6.63 -37.09
CA LEU A 402 4.17 -6.67 -38.56
C LEU A 402 4.54 -8.05 -39.14
N ASP A 403 5.40 -8.82 -38.46
CA ASP A 403 5.82 -10.15 -38.94
C ASP A 403 4.68 -11.16 -38.85
N LYS A 404 3.94 -11.16 -37.73
CA LYS A 404 2.75 -12.00 -37.58
C LYS A 404 1.63 -11.56 -38.51
N LEU A 405 1.46 -10.25 -38.74
CA LEU A 405 0.51 -9.73 -39.72
C LEU A 405 0.86 -10.16 -41.16
N ARG A 406 2.15 -10.19 -41.52
CA ARG A 406 2.62 -10.72 -42.81
C ARG A 406 2.36 -12.22 -42.93
N LYS A 407 2.53 -12.99 -41.85
CA LYS A 407 2.12 -14.41 -41.82
C LYS A 407 0.61 -14.56 -42.03
N MET A 408 -0.22 -13.70 -41.45
CA MET A 408 -1.68 -13.73 -41.67
C MET A 408 -2.03 -13.47 -43.13
N MET A 409 -1.35 -12.53 -43.80
CA MET A 409 -1.53 -12.30 -45.23
C MET A 409 -1.25 -13.55 -46.08
N LYS A 410 -0.16 -14.28 -45.76
CA LYS A 410 0.16 -15.57 -46.42
C LYS A 410 -0.89 -16.66 -46.14
N ILE A 411 -1.44 -16.70 -44.93
CA ILE A 411 -2.52 -17.65 -44.60
C ILE A 411 -3.80 -17.30 -45.38
N ALA A 412 -4.11 -16.02 -45.55
CA ALA A 412 -5.23 -15.58 -46.38
C ALA A 412 -5.02 -15.95 -47.86
N GLU A 413 -3.80 -15.84 -48.37
CA GLU A 413 -3.42 -16.30 -49.71
C GLU A 413 -3.63 -17.82 -49.88
N ILE A 414 -3.16 -18.63 -48.94
CA ILE A 414 -3.35 -20.10 -48.96
C ILE A 414 -4.85 -20.46 -48.96
N ARG A 415 -5.68 -19.67 -48.27
CA ARG A 415 -7.14 -19.85 -48.22
C ARG A 415 -7.89 -19.27 -49.40
N LYS A 416 -7.22 -18.52 -50.27
CA LYS A 416 -7.83 -17.77 -51.38
C LYS A 416 -8.85 -16.73 -50.91
N ASP A 417 -8.66 -16.16 -49.72
CA ASP A 417 -9.47 -15.04 -49.24
C ASP A 417 -8.85 -13.72 -49.68
N ASN A 418 -9.32 -13.21 -50.82
CA ASN A 418 -8.84 -11.97 -51.42
C ASN A 418 -9.13 -10.73 -50.55
N SER A 419 -10.22 -10.75 -49.77
CA SER A 419 -10.61 -9.63 -48.92
C SER A 419 -9.65 -9.48 -47.73
N ALA A 420 -9.38 -10.58 -47.02
CA ALA A 420 -8.44 -10.60 -45.91
C ALA A 420 -7.00 -10.31 -46.36
N ARG A 421 -6.59 -10.79 -47.55
CA ARG A 421 -5.29 -10.48 -48.15
C ARG A 421 -5.15 -9.00 -48.47
N PHE A 422 -6.19 -8.39 -49.06
CA PHE A 422 -6.20 -6.95 -49.35
C PHE A 422 -6.14 -6.10 -48.07
N GLN A 423 -6.94 -6.43 -47.05
CA GLN A 423 -6.90 -5.77 -45.75
C GLN A 423 -5.51 -5.88 -45.10
N GLY A 424 -4.90 -7.07 -45.10
CA GLY A 424 -3.54 -7.26 -44.59
C GLY A 424 -2.50 -6.40 -45.32
N ALA A 425 -2.59 -6.30 -46.64
CA ALA A 425 -1.69 -5.48 -47.45
C ALA A 425 -1.88 -3.97 -47.21
N VAL A 426 -3.12 -3.51 -47.00
CA VAL A 426 -3.43 -2.12 -46.60
C VAL A 426 -2.83 -1.80 -45.23
N LEU A 427 -3.03 -2.68 -44.24
CA LEU A 427 -2.53 -2.49 -42.86
C LEU A 427 -1.00 -2.50 -42.79
N LEU A 428 -0.33 -3.29 -43.63
CA LEU A 428 1.14 -3.31 -43.73
C LEU A 428 1.71 -2.15 -44.56
N GLY A 429 0.86 -1.44 -45.32
CA GLY A 429 1.29 -0.42 -46.27
C GLY A 429 2.00 -0.99 -47.50
N ASP A 430 1.84 -2.28 -47.78
CA ASP A 430 2.47 -2.96 -48.93
C ASP A 430 1.72 -2.59 -50.22
N ALA A 431 2.31 -1.70 -51.02
CA ALA A 431 1.73 -1.26 -52.29
C ALA A 431 1.88 -2.31 -53.40
N SER A 432 2.98 -3.05 -53.39
CA SER A 432 3.27 -4.11 -54.38
C SER A 432 2.24 -5.22 -54.32
N GLU A 433 1.96 -5.73 -53.12
CA GLU A 433 0.94 -6.78 -52.94
C GLU A 433 -0.47 -6.29 -53.26
N ARG A 434 -0.79 -5.02 -52.97
CA ARG A 434 -2.08 -4.42 -53.37
C ARG A 434 -2.23 -4.34 -54.89
N ALA A 435 -1.21 -3.86 -55.59
CA ALA A 435 -1.22 -3.78 -57.05
C ALA A 435 -1.29 -5.18 -57.69
N ALA A 436 -0.53 -6.15 -57.17
CA ALA A 436 -0.56 -7.54 -57.61
C ALA A 436 -1.94 -8.19 -57.38
N LEU A 437 -2.56 -7.96 -56.22
CA LEU A 437 -3.90 -8.47 -55.91
C LEU A 437 -4.96 -7.84 -56.83
N LEU A 438 -4.93 -6.52 -57.02
CA LEU A 438 -5.85 -5.82 -57.92
C LEU A 438 -5.72 -6.33 -59.36
N ALA A 439 -4.48 -6.56 -59.82
CA ALA A 439 -4.22 -7.15 -61.13
C ALA A 439 -4.77 -8.59 -61.22
N SER A 440 -4.56 -9.42 -60.19
CA SER A 440 -5.09 -10.79 -60.14
C SER A 440 -6.63 -10.83 -60.11
N SER A 441 -7.28 -9.79 -59.57
CA SER A 441 -8.73 -9.63 -59.58
C SER A 441 -9.29 -9.00 -60.88
N GLY A 442 -8.44 -8.73 -61.88
CA GLY A 442 -8.83 -8.14 -63.16
C GLY A 442 -9.02 -6.62 -63.15
N GLN A 443 -8.71 -5.93 -62.05
CA GLN A 443 -8.83 -4.49 -61.90
C GLN A 443 -7.52 -3.77 -62.28
N LEU A 444 -7.12 -3.91 -63.55
CA LEU A 444 -5.85 -3.40 -64.07
C LEU A 444 -5.72 -1.88 -63.96
N SER A 445 -6.81 -1.13 -64.17
CA SER A 445 -6.80 0.34 -64.09
C SER A 445 -6.50 0.85 -62.66
N LEU A 446 -7.04 0.16 -61.64
CA LEU A 446 -6.77 0.48 -60.23
C LEU A 446 -5.37 0.02 -59.82
N ALA A 447 -4.92 -1.14 -60.29
CA ALA A 447 -3.55 -1.60 -60.08
C ALA A 447 -2.53 -0.57 -60.63
N TYR A 448 -2.75 -0.06 -61.85
CA TYR A 448 -1.90 0.96 -62.45
C TYR A 448 -1.90 2.27 -61.65
N LEU A 449 -3.07 2.75 -61.22
CA LEU A 449 -3.16 3.95 -60.38
C LEU A 449 -2.48 3.79 -59.02
N THR A 450 -2.59 2.62 -58.39
CA THR A 450 -1.89 2.34 -57.12
C THR A 450 -0.37 2.29 -57.32
N ALA A 451 0.13 1.65 -58.38
CA ALA A 451 1.56 1.63 -58.68
C ALA A 451 2.12 3.05 -58.96
N LEU A 452 1.38 3.85 -59.73
CA LEU A 452 1.76 5.22 -60.08
C LEU A 452 1.78 6.15 -58.85
N THR A 453 0.74 6.09 -58.00
CA THR A 453 0.66 6.90 -56.76
C THR A 453 1.71 6.50 -55.73
N HIS A 454 2.13 5.22 -55.70
CA HIS A 454 3.19 4.72 -54.83
C HIS A 454 4.61 4.83 -55.43
N LYS A 455 4.78 5.47 -56.59
CA LYS A 455 6.06 5.65 -57.31
C LYS A 455 6.78 4.34 -57.68
N GLN A 456 6.02 3.29 -57.94
CA GLN A 456 6.53 2.00 -58.42
C GLN A 456 6.53 1.99 -59.96
N HIS A 457 7.54 2.60 -60.57
CA HIS A 457 7.60 2.83 -62.02
C HIS A 457 7.65 1.52 -62.84
N GLU A 458 8.42 0.52 -62.41
CA GLU A 458 8.55 -0.76 -63.11
C GLU A 458 7.22 -1.54 -63.17
N LEU A 459 6.49 -1.60 -62.05
CA LEU A 459 5.18 -2.22 -62.00
C LEU A 459 4.14 -1.42 -62.79
N ALA A 460 4.20 -0.08 -62.73
CA ALA A 460 3.31 0.78 -63.50
C ALA A 460 3.49 0.59 -65.02
N ASP A 461 4.73 0.47 -65.52
CA ASP A 461 5.01 0.27 -66.94
C ASP A 461 4.52 -1.11 -67.42
N SER A 462 4.71 -2.15 -66.62
CA SER A 462 4.17 -3.49 -66.92
C SER A 462 2.63 -3.50 -66.98
N LEU A 463 1.97 -2.81 -66.05
CA LEU A 463 0.52 -2.71 -66.00
C LEU A 463 -0.04 -1.81 -67.11
N LYS A 464 0.71 -0.79 -67.53
CA LYS A 464 0.37 0.07 -68.67
C LYS A 464 0.38 -0.72 -69.98
N SER A 465 1.42 -1.53 -70.21
CA SER A 465 1.47 -2.41 -71.39
C SER A 465 0.31 -3.43 -71.40
N SER A 466 -0.08 -3.92 -70.22
CA SER A 466 -1.22 -4.84 -70.05
C SER A 466 -2.57 -4.15 -70.28
N LEU A 467 -2.70 -2.87 -69.91
CA LEU A 467 -3.89 -2.04 -70.15
C LEU A 467 -4.07 -1.69 -71.64
N GLU A 468 -2.97 -1.32 -72.30
CA GLU A 468 -2.93 -1.03 -73.73
C GLU A 468 -3.27 -2.29 -74.56
N ALA A 469 -2.74 -3.45 -74.17
CA ALA A 469 -3.11 -4.74 -74.76
C ALA A 469 -4.59 -5.12 -74.53
N GLY A 470 -5.18 -4.67 -73.42
CA GLY A 470 -6.59 -4.88 -73.08
C GLY A 470 -7.55 -3.85 -73.68
N GLY A 471 -7.07 -2.85 -74.44
CA GLY A 471 -7.89 -1.79 -75.04
C GLY A 471 -8.57 -0.85 -74.03
N LEU A 472 -8.07 -0.78 -72.79
CA LEU A 472 -8.64 0.01 -71.71
C LEU A 472 -7.95 1.39 -71.63
N ALA A 473 -8.73 2.44 -71.39
CA ALA A 473 -8.20 3.79 -71.26
C ALA A 473 -7.26 3.92 -70.05
N VAL A 474 -6.06 4.48 -70.27
CA VAL A 474 -5.09 4.73 -69.21
C VAL A 474 -5.54 5.96 -68.39
N PRO A 475 -5.91 5.80 -67.12
CA PRO A 475 -6.36 6.92 -66.31
C PRO A 475 -5.20 7.89 -65.99
N ALA A 476 -5.50 9.19 -66.01
CA ALA A 476 -4.54 10.25 -65.70
C ALA A 476 -4.17 10.27 -64.21
N ALA A 477 -2.92 10.66 -63.89
CA ALA A 477 -2.43 10.75 -62.53
C ALA A 477 -3.20 11.81 -61.73
N GLY A 478 -3.96 11.40 -60.71
CA GLY A 478 -4.54 12.32 -59.74
C GLY A 478 -3.50 12.86 -58.77
N ALA A 479 -3.79 14.02 -58.14
CA ALA A 479 -3.01 14.63 -57.05
C ALA A 479 -3.17 13.84 -55.73
N GLY A 480 -2.92 12.53 -55.75
CA GLY A 480 -3.03 11.66 -54.58
C GLY A 480 -1.85 11.85 -53.63
N SER A 481 -2.13 12.01 -52.33
CA SER A 481 -1.11 12.00 -51.28
C SER A 481 -0.81 10.57 -50.81
N LEU A 482 0.45 10.30 -50.48
CA LEU A 482 0.87 9.01 -49.97
C LEU A 482 0.35 8.81 -48.54
N LEU A 483 -0.72 8.02 -48.40
CA LEU A 483 -1.17 7.55 -47.10
C LEU A 483 -0.46 6.22 -46.79
N ARG A 484 0.42 6.23 -45.79
CA ARG A 484 0.97 5.02 -45.18
C ARG A 484 0.38 4.89 -43.77
N PRO A 485 0.03 3.66 -43.33
CA PRO A 485 -0.30 3.45 -41.93
C PRO A 485 0.88 3.87 -41.06
N PRO A 486 0.64 4.46 -39.87
CA PRO A 486 1.70 4.85 -38.97
C PRO A 486 2.54 3.61 -38.60
N LEU A 487 3.86 3.72 -38.72
CA LEU A 487 4.75 2.64 -38.31
C LEU A 487 4.76 2.55 -36.78
N PRO A 488 4.51 1.37 -36.19
CA PRO A 488 4.58 1.21 -34.75
C PRO A 488 6.00 1.49 -34.26
N VAL A 489 6.12 2.44 -33.31
CA VAL A 489 7.39 2.83 -32.68
C VAL A 489 7.96 1.69 -31.84
N VAL A 490 7.08 0.93 -31.17
CA VAL A 490 7.44 -0.23 -30.35
C VAL A 490 6.93 -1.49 -31.05
N ARG A 491 7.83 -2.40 -31.41
CA ARG A 491 7.51 -3.65 -32.10
C ARG A 491 7.50 -4.79 -31.09
N GLY A 492 6.44 -5.60 -31.10
CA GLY A 492 6.40 -6.85 -30.34
C GLY A 492 6.47 -6.64 -28.83
N GLN A 493 5.59 -5.79 -28.29
CA GLN A 493 5.49 -5.62 -26.84
C GLN A 493 5.22 -6.98 -26.14
N PRO A 494 5.79 -7.21 -24.95
CA PRO A 494 5.29 -8.24 -24.04
C PRO A 494 3.81 -7.99 -23.70
N ASN A 495 3.19 -8.80 -22.85
CA ASN A 495 1.82 -8.52 -22.39
C ASN A 495 1.66 -7.04 -22.02
N TRP A 496 0.52 -6.43 -22.35
CA TRP A 496 0.25 -5.07 -21.91
C TRP A 496 0.39 -5.02 -20.39
N PRO A 497 0.69 -3.84 -19.79
CA PRO A 497 0.74 -3.70 -18.35
C PRO A 497 -0.50 -4.36 -17.76
N LEU A 498 -0.28 -5.50 -17.10
CA LEU A 498 -1.38 -6.30 -16.63
C LEU A 498 -2.08 -5.44 -15.60
N LEU A 499 -3.41 -5.36 -15.70
CA LEU A 499 -4.19 -4.81 -14.60
C LEU A 499 -3.76 -5.57 -13.36
N ALA A 500 -3.33 -4.83 -12.33
CA ALA A 500 -3.09 -5.40 -11.03
C ALA A 500 -4.45 -5.85 -10.49
N THR A 501 -4.91 -7.02 -10.93
CA THR A 501 -5.85 -7.82 -10.16
C THR A 501 -5.17 -7.98 -8.83
N SER A 502 -5.81 -7.48 -7.77
CA SER A 502 -5.32 -7.62 -6.41
C SER A 502 -5.03 -9.10 -6.21
N LYS A 503 -3.74 -9.48 -6.24
CA LYS A 503 -3.33 -10.82 -5.84
C LYS A 503 -3.92 -10.99 -4.46
N SER A 504 -4.80 -11.96 -4.32
CA SER A 504 -5.46 -12.12 -3.05
C SER A 504 -4.48 -12.50 -1.98
N PHE A 505 -4.81 -12.09 -0.77
CA PHE A 505 -4.13 -12.50 0.44
C PHE A 505 -3.89 -14.02 0.47
N PHE A 506 -4.83 -14.82 -0.03
CA PHE A 506 -4.74 -16.28 -0.08
C PHE A 506 -3.75 -16.81 -1.13
N GLU A 507 -3.58 -16.13 -2.27
CA GLU A 507 -2.62 -16.52 -3.30
C GLU A 507 -1.18 -16.22 -2.86
N VAL A 508 -0.96 -15.08 -2.18
CA VAL A 508 0.33 -14.71 -1.58
C VAL A 508 0.70 -15.63 -0.41
N ALA A 509 -0.25 -15.94 0.48
CA ALA A 509 -0.05 -16.89 1.58
C ALA A 509 0.13 -18.34 1.10
N GLY A 510 -0.45 -18.70 -0.05
CA GLY A 510 -0.25 -20.00 -0.70
C GLY A 510 1.15 -20.13 -1.32
N ALA A 511 1.66 -19.08 -1.96
CA ALA A 511 2.98 -19.08 -2.60
C ALA A 511 4.13 -19.00 -1.59
N THR A 512 3.95 -18.28 -0.47
CA THR A 512 4.97 -18.16 0.59
C THR A 512 5.09 -19.40 1.47
N ALA A 513 4.04 -20.24 1.56
CA ALA A 513 4.07 -21.47 2.34
C ALA A 513 4.58 -22.70 1.57
N GLY A 514 4.93 -22.55 0.28
CA GLY A 514 5.50 -23.60 -0.57
C GLY A 514 7.01 -23.46 -0.81
N GLY A 515 7.66 -22.47 -0.20
CA GLY A 515 9.09 -22.21 -0.33
C GLY A 515 9.80 -22.41 1.00
N ASP A 516 10.72 -23.37 1.03
CA ASP A 516 11.70 -23.54 2.09
C ASP A 516 12.58 -22.28 2.24
N ALA A 517 12.99 -21.96 3.46
CA ALA A 517 13.68 -20.71 3.78
C ALA A 517 15.21 -20.81 3.58
N GLY A 518 15.83 -19.87 2.85
CA GLY A 518 17.29 -19.70 2.79
C GLY A 518 17.81 -18.60 1.85
N VAL A 519 18.24 -17.48 2.44
CA VAL A 519 19.18 -16.37 2.06
C VAL A 519 20.01 -16.61 0.76
N ALA A 520 20.26 -15.69 -0.20
CA ALA A 520 20.88 -14.36 -0.10
C ALA A 520 21.13 -13.71 -1.50
N VAL A 521 21.49 -12.41 -1.47
CA VAL A 521 22.30 -11.64 -2.44
C VAL A 521 21.64 -11.09 -3.73
N ALA A 522 21.82 -9.78 -3.89
CA ALA A 522 21.57 -9.00 -5.09
C ALA A 522 22.52 -9.35 -6.24
N SER A 523 21.98 -9.62 -7.42
CA SER A 523 22.68 -9.37 -8.68
C SER A 523 21.67 -9.12 -9.80
N ALA A 524 21.97 -8.08 -10.57
CA ALA A 524 21.23 -7.62 -11.73
C ALA A 524 21.26 -8.63 -12.89
N GLU A 525 20.30 -8.42 -13.80
CA GLU A 525 20.24 -8.93 -15.19
C GLU A 525 19.98 -10.43 -15.39
N ALA A 526 18.77 -10.75 -15.89
CA ALA A 526 18.49 -12.00 -16.58
C ALA A 526 17.56 -11.75 -17.78
N GLU A 527 18.18 -11.66 -18.95
CA GLU A 527 17.67 -12.16 -20.23
C GLU A 527 17.31 -13.67 -20.15
N PRO A 528 16.52 -14.22 -21.08
CA PRO A 528 15.62 -15.35 -20.80
C PRO A 528 16.25 -16.74 -20.92
N LEU A 529 15.88 -17.60 -19.96
CA LEU A 529 15.58 -19.05 -20.03
C LEU A 529 16.24 -19.88 -21.15
N GLU A 530 17.14 -20.78 -20.75
CA GLU A 530 17.34 -22.08 -21.42
C GLU A 530 17.22 -23.24 -20.41
N ALA A 531 16.60 -24.31 -20.89
CA ALA A 531 16.14 -25.48 -20.15
C ALA A 531 17.22 -26.54 -19.96
N GLY A 532 17.16 -27.27 -18.84
CA GLY A 532 17.89 -28.53 -18.67
C GLY A 532 17.85 -29.03 -17.23
N GLY A 533 17.05 -30.07 -16.96
CA GLY A 533 16.89 -30.66 -15.63
C GLY A 533 18.02 -31.61 -15.22
N ALA A 534 18.08 -31.93 -13.94
CA ALA A 534 18.53 -33.21 -13.40
C ALA A 534 18.26 -33.25 -11.89
N TRP A 535 17.66 -34.35 -11.42
CA TRP A 535 17.50 -34.73 -10.02
C TRP A 535 18.66 -35.67 -9.61
N GLY A 536 19.00 -35.65 -8.32
CA GLY A 536 19.88 -36.62 -7.64
C GLY A 536 21.22 -35.99 -7.24
N ASP A 537 21.80 -36.26 -6.07
CA ASP A 537 21.44 -37.14 -4.97
C ASP A 537 22.42 -36.81 -3.83
N ASP A 538 21.93 -36.94 -2.61
CA ASP A 538 22.60 -37.38 -1.38
C ASP A 538 23.84 -36.69 -0.76
N ASP A 539 23.73 -36.67 0.57
CA ASP A 539 24.76 -36.89 1.60
C ASP A 539 25.79 -35.78 1.89
N ASP A 540 25.60 -35.08 3.01
CA ASP A 540 25.99 -35.60 4.34
C ASP A 540 26.58 -34.53 5.30
N VAL A 541 26.02 -34.53 6.52
CA VAL A 541 26.77 -34.61 7.82
C VAL A 541 27.33 -33.32 8.47
N LEU A 542 26.63 -32.99 9.57
CA LEU A 542 27.08 -32.56 10.92
C LEU A 542 27.80 -31.21 11.10
N ALA A 543 27.27 -30.35 11.97
CA ALA A 543 27.65 -30.32 13.40
C ALA A 543 27.26 -28.98 14.06
N ASP A 544 26.35 -29.09 15.03
CA ASP A 544 26.34 -28.50 16.37
C ASP A 544 27.38 -27.40 16.75
N ASP A 545 26.79 -26.28 17.19
CA ASP A 545 26.91 -25.67 18.52
C ASP A 545 27.88 -24.50 18.78
N ASP A 546 27.27 -23.52 19.45
CA ASP A 546 27.74 -22.79 20.64
C ASP A 546 28.29 -21.34 20.58
N ASN A 547 27.53 -20.50 21.31
CA ASN A 547 27.90 -19.41 22.24
C ASN A 547 28.08 -17.94 21.79
N LYS A 548 27.15 -17.11 22.33
CA LYS A 548 27.35 -15.92 23.23
C LYS A 548 27.88 -14.59 22.65
N ASP A 549 27.45 -13.39 23.05
CA ASP A 549 26.55 -12.86 24.10
C ASP A 549 26.24 -11.36 23.79
N GLU A 550 25.07 -10.88 24.27
CA GLU A 550 24.73 -9.57 24.91
C GLU A 550 24.97 -8.23 24.13
N ASP A 551 24.09 -7.21 24.10
CA ASP A 551 23.34 -6.51 25.16
C ASP A 551 22.16 -5.64 24.62
N GLU A 552 21.15 -5.42 25.48
CA GLU A 552 19.99 -4.52 25.32
C GLU A 552 20.33 -3.01 25.38
N PRO A 553 19.36 -2.10 25.12
CA PRO A 553 18.71 -1.50 26.31
C PRO A 553 17.19 -1.25 26.19
N ALA A 554 16.51 -1.61 27.30
CA ALA A 554 15.59 -0.81 28.12
C ALA A 554 14.37 -0.10 27.49
N MET A 555 13.21 -0.67 27.84
CA MET A 555 11.87 -0.11 27.88
C MET A 555 11.77 1.04 28.91
N GLU A 556 11.16 2.17 28.53
CA GLU A 556 10.49 3.08 29.46
C GLU A 556 9.01 3.15 29.10
N ASP A 557 8.18 2.61 30.00
CA ASP A 557 6.74 2.83 30.07
C ASP A 557 6.48 4.26 30.57
N ALA A 558 5.74 5.05 29.78
CA ALA A 558 4.96 6.16 30.27
C ALA A 558 3.57 6.09 29.65
N CYS A 559 2.64 5.57 30.44
CA CYS A 559 1.21 5.66 30.23
C CYS A 559 0.77 7.12 30.10
N ASP A 560 0.16 7.48 28.96
CA ASP A 560 -0.75 8.61 28.87
C ASP A 560 -2.01 8.24 28.08
N ASP A 561 -3.09 8.88 28.48
CA ASP A 561 -4.50 8.50 28.42
C ASP A 561 -5.07 8.52 26.98
N GLY A 562 -5.24 7.35 26.36
CA GLY A 562 -5.87 7.18 25.04
C GLY A 562 -7.39 7.32 25.06
N GLY A 563 -7.89 8.48 25.50
CA GLY A 563 -9.24 8.97 25.22
C GLY A 563 -9.40 9.30 23.73
N TRP A 564 -10.62 9.23 23.22
CA TRP A 564 -10.91 9.49 21.81
C TRP A 564 -10.59 10.95 21.45
N ASP A 565 -9.47 11.17 20.78
CA ASP A 565 -9.08 12.44 20.16
C ASP A 565 -9.93 12.68 18.90
N VAL A 566 -11.21 12.97 19.13
CA VAL A 566 -12.02 13.73 18.16
C VAL A 566 -11.66 15.19 18.39
N GLY A 567 -10.59 15.64 17.73
CA GLY A 567 -10.26 17.06 17.68
C GLY A 567 -11.48 17.85 17.19
N ASP A 568 -11.73 19.01 17.80
CA ASP A 568 -12.83 19.93 17.52
C ASP A 568 -12.82 20.54 16.08
N GLU A 569 -12.17 19.88 15.12
CA GLU A 569 -12.05 20.26 13.70
C GLU A 569 -12.88 19.37 12.76
N ASP A 570 -13.46 18.25 13.21
CA ASP A 570 -14.21 17.28 12.36
C ASP A 570 -15.73 17.58 12.21
N LEU A 571 -16.18 18.80 12.51
CA LEU A 571 -17.51 19.29 12.14
C LEU A 571 -17.41 20.29 10.97
N ASP A 572 -16.83 19.84 9.86
CA ASP A 572 -16.93 20.56 8.59
C ASP A 572 -18.40 20.61 8.15
N LEU A 573 -18.98 21.81 8.18
CA LEU A 573 -20.31 22.07 7.66
C LEU A 573 -20.34 21.70 6.16
N PRO A 574 -21.38 20.98 5.67
CA PRO A 574 -21.53 20.72 4.24
C PRO A 574 -21.48 22.06 3.47
N GLU A 575 -20.65 22.13 2.43
CA GLU A 575 -20.33 23.34 1.63
C GLU A 575 -21.54 24.06 0.99
N GLU A 576 -22.78 23.62 1.19
CA GLU A 576 -23.99 24.30 0.73
C GLU A 576 -24.29 25.63 1.47
N LEU A 577 -23.57 25.95 2.55
CA LEU A 577 -23.80 27.15 3.38
C LEU A 577 -22.75 28.26 3.23
N ALA A 578 -21.76 28.14 2.36
CA ALA A 578 -20.86 29.25 2.06
C ALA A 578 -21.59 30.30 1.19
N PRO A 579 -21.66 31.58 1.60
CA PRO A 579 -22.31 32.62 0.80
C PRO A 579 -21.49 32.84 -0.46
N VAL A 580 -22.03 32.43 -1.60
CA VAL A 580 -21.53 32.80 -2.92
C VAL A 580 -21.48 34.33 -2.97
N CYS A 581 -20.30 34.89 -3.25
CA CYS A 581 -20.16 36.32 -3.48
C CYS A 581 -21.19 36.78 -4.51
N ALA A 582 -22.06 37.68 -4.08
CA ALA A 582 -23.05 38.34 -4.91
C ALA A 582 -22.34 39.10 -6.03
N ASP A 583 -22.61 38.70 -7.28
CA ASP A 583 -22.67 39.53 -8.48
C ASP A 583 -23.18 38.66 -9.63
N ILE A 584 -24.48 38.35 -9.67
CA ILE A 584 -25.26 38.11 -10.91
C ILE A 584 -26.72 38.45 -10.61
N ASP A 585 -27.18 39.56 -11.15
CA ASP A 585 -28.60 39.87 -11.36
C ASP A 585 -29.15 39.02 -12.52
N GLY A 586 -30.32 38.40 -12.32
CA GLY A 586 -31.32 38.21 -13.38
C GLY A 586 -31.49 36.83 -14.04
N ASP A 587 -32.71 36.30 -13.84
CA ASP A 587 -33.51 35.36 -14.68
C ASP A 587 -33.09 33.88 -14.85
N GLU A 588 -33.89 33.01 -14.22
CA GLU A 588 -34.00 31.58 -14.50
C GLU A 588 -34.71 31.33 -15.84
N SER A 589 -33.97 30.96 -16.91
CA SER A 589 -34.45 30.01 -17.96
C SER A 589 -33.49 29.82 -19.15
N THR A 590 -32.18 29.60 -18.94
CA THR A 590 -31.31 29.03 -19.98
C THR A 590 -30.26 28.11 -19.33
N GLU A 591 -30.06 26.90 -19.86
CA GLU A 591 -28.92 26.04 -19.48
C GLU A 591 -27.62 26.76 -19.86
N TYR A 592 -27.10 27.57 -18.93
CA TYR A 592 -25.94 28.41 -19.15
C TYR A 592 -24.67 27.59 -18.93
N PHE A 593 -24.00 27.19 -20.01
CA PHE A 593 -22.69 26.54 -19.92
C PHE A 593 -21.61 27.59 -19.60
N VAL A 594 -21.14 27.59 -18.35
CA VAL A 594 -19.95 28.35 -17.96
C VAL A 594 -18.72 27.50 -18.24
N ALA A 595 -17.86 27.95 -19.17
CA ALA A 595 -16.58 27.30 -19.39
C ALA A 595 -15.73 27.37 -18.11
N PRO A 596 -15.06 26.28 -17.70
CA PRO A 596 -14.27 26.28 -16.47
C PRO A 596 -13.13 27.29 -16.57
N THR A 597 -12.86 27.99 -15.48
CA THR A 597 -11.71 28.89 -15.40
C THR A 597 -10.42 28.09 -15.38
N ARG A 598 -9.36 28.66 -15.95
CA ARG A 598 -8.05 28.02 -15.96
C ARG A 598 -7.54 27.93 -14.52
N GLY A 599 -7.24 26.72 -14.06
CA GLY A 599 -6.54 26.51 -12.79
C GLY A 599 -5.15 27.16 -12.80
N SER A 600 -4.52 27.26 -11.62
CA SER A 600 -3.15 27.75 -11.52
C SER A 600 -2.22 26.92 -12.41
N ALA A 601 -1.56 27.59 -13.37
CA ALA A 601 -0.73 26.93 -14.37
C ALA A 601 0.52 26.25 -13.77
N VAL A 602 0.93 26.66 -12.57
CA VAL A 602 2.19 26.30 -11.92
C VAL A 602 1.87 26.20 -10.42
N ALA A 603 1.50 25.01 -9.94
CA ALA A 603 1.09 24.73 -8.56
C ALA A 603 2.20 24.87 -7.50
N PHE A 604 3.23 25.68 -7.77
CA PHE A 604 4.50 25.66 -7.04
C PHE A 604 4.69 26.88 -6.10
N SER A 605 4.05 28.02 -6.38
CA SER A 605 4.56 29.33 -5.93
C SER A 605 4.67 29.53 -4.42
N ALA A 606 3.88 28.83 -3.60
CA ALA A 606 3.89 29.02 -2.15
C ALA A 606 5.03 28.29 -1.42
N LYS A 607 5.63 27.25 -2.02
CA LYS A 607 6.63 26.38 -1.36
C LYS A 607 8.04 26.42 -1.98
N LEU A 608 8.22 27.08 -3.13
CA LEU A 608 9.56 27.28 -3.70
C LEU A 608 10.36 28.27 -2.84
N LYS A 609 11.58 27.89 -2.47
CA LYS A 609 12.46 28.71 -1.62
C LYS A 609 13.86 28.92 -2.20
N THR A 610 14.31 28.05 -3.09
CA THR A 610 15.67 28.10 -3.66
C THR A 610 15.68 28.73 -5.04
N ALA A 611 16.80 29.35 -5.41
CA ALA A 611 16.98 29.94 -6.74
C ALA A 611 16.84 28.87 -7.84
N HIS A 612 17.33 27.65 -7.60
CA HIS A 612 17.17 26.50 -8.48
C HIS A 612 15.70 26.25 -8.85
N ASP A 613 14.81 26.17 -7.85
CA ASP A 613 13.39 25.88 -8.07
C ASP A 613 12.71 26.96 -8.95
N HIS A 614 13.07 28.24 -8.77
CA HIS A 614 12.54 29.35 -9.57
C HIS A 614 13.07 29.37 -11.01
N ILE A 615 14.31 28.94 -11.25
CA ILE A 615 14.88 28.84 -12.60
C ILE A 615 14.20 27.72 -13.38
N VAL A 616 14.03 26.55 -12.77
CA VAL A 616 13.40 25.37 -13.38
C VAL A 616 11.93 25.64 -13.75
N THR A 617 11.24 26.46 -12.96
CA THR A 617 9.85 26.88 -13.25
C THR A 617 9.73 28.03 -14.26
N GLY A 618 10.82 28.78 -14.50
CA GLY A 618 10.87 29.91 -15.44
C GLY A 618 10.61 31.28 -14.81
N GLN A 619 10.62 31.39 -13.49
CA GLN A 619 10.48 32.65 -12.75
C GLN A 619 11.85 33.31 -12.57
N PHE A 620 12.49 33.70 -13.69
CA PHE A 620 13.86 34.21 -13.68
C PHE A 620 14.03 35.51 -12.88
N GLU A 621 13.03 36.38 -12.84
CA GLU A 621 13.11 37.63 -12.06
C GLU A 621 13.27 37.36 -10.56
N ILE A 622 12.50 36.41 -10.02
CA ILE A 622 12.59 36.02 -8.61
C ILE A 622 13.94 35.33 -8.34
N ALA A 623 14.39 34.48 -9.27
CA ALA A 623 15.70 33.84 -9.16
C ALA A 623 16.85 34.86 -9.14
N PHE A 624 16.81 35.90 -9.98
CA PHE A 624 17.80 36.97 -9.97
C PHE A 624 17.81 37.75 -8.66
N ARG A 625 16.63 38.08 -8.12
CA ARG A 625 16.50 38.75 -6.82
C ARG A 625 17.11 37.90 -5.70
N LEU A 626 16.77 36.60 -5.64
CA LEU A 626 17.31 35.68 -4.64
C LEU A 626 18.83 35.54 -4.75
N LEU A 627 19.40 35.38 -5.95
CA LEU A 627 20.84 35.27 -6.14
C LEU A 627 21.59 36.57 -5.80
N ASN A 628 20.96 37.72 -6.00
CA ASN A 628 21.51 39.02 -5.61
C ASN A 628 21.55 39.18 -4.08
N GLU A 629 20.47 38.82 -3.37
CA GLU A 629 20.35 38.93 -1.90
C GLU A 629 21.15 37.86 -1.15
N GLN A 630 21.20 36.64 -1.68
CA GLN A 630 21.87 35.50 -1.03
C GLN A 630 23.38 35.48 -1.29
N VAL A 631 23.80 35.80 -2.52
CA VAL A 631 25.18 35.55 -2.97
C VAL A 631 25.82 36.77 -3.65
N GLY A 632 25.10 37.89 -3.77
CA GLY A 632 25.67 39.16 -4.24
C GLY A 632 25.97 39.19 -5.74
N ILE A 633 25.26 38.37 -6.54
CA ILE A 633 25.43 38.32 -7.99
C ILE A 633 24.80 39.56 -8.64
N VAL A 634 25.57 40.26 -9.47
CA VAL A 634 25.13 41.47 -10.19
C VAL A 634 25.22 41.27 -11.70
N ASN A 635 26.24 40.57 -12.19
CA ASN A 635 26.35 40.23 -13.60
C ASN A 635 25.75 38.85 -13.88
N PHE A 636 24.61 38.82 -14.58
CA PHE A 636 23.88 37.61 -14.93
C PHE A 636 24.10 37.15 -16.38
N GLU A 637 24.87 37.87 -17.19
CA GLU A 637 25.16 37.47 -18.58
C GLU A 637 25.74 36.05 -18.69
N PRO A 638 26.72 35.62 -17.85
CA PRO A 638 27.25 34.24 -17.91
C PRO A 638 26.23 33.15 -17.55
N TYR A 639 25.11 33.51 -16.93
CA TYR A 639 24.09 32.56 -16.49
C TYR A 639 23.04 32.24 -17.58
N SER A 640 23.02 32.98 -18.70
CA SER A 640 21.97 32.84 -19.74
C SER A 640 21.80 31.40 -20.22
N ASP A 641 22.90 30.78 -20.64
CA ASP A 641 22.89 29.46 -21.26
C ASP A 641 22.52 28.38 -20.23
N THR A 642 23.02 28.54 -19.00
CA THR A 642 22.76 27.62 -17.90
C THR A 642 21.29 27.69 -17.47
N PHE A 643 20.71 28.88 -17.38
CA PHE A 643 19.32 29.06 -16.97
C PHE A 643 18.35 28.50 -18.03
N LEU A 644 18.62 28.75 -19.31
CA LEU A 644 17.83 28.20 -20.41
C LEU A 644 17.93 26.69 -20.47
N ALA A 645 19.12 26.11 -20.27
CA ALA A 645 19.31 24.66 -20.21
C ALA A 645 18.54 24.03 -19.04
N MET A 646 18.62 24.62 -17.84
CA MET A 646 17.88 24.16 -16.67
C MET A 646 16.36 24.22 -16.89
N PHE A 647 15.87 25.31 -17.45
CA PHE A 647 14.46 25.48 -17.77
C PHE A 647 13.96 24.47 -18.81
N ALA A 648 14.76 24.19 -19.84
CA ALA A 648 14.41 23.22 -20.88
C ALA A 648 14.36 21.78 -20.32
N SER A 649 15.26 21.43 -19.40
CA SER A 649 15.34 20.08 -18.80
C SER A 649 14.14 19.73 -17.92
N ALA A 650 13.36 20.72 -17.48
CA ALA A 650 12.28 20.58 -16.52
C ALA A 650 10.96 20.08 -17.11
N ARG A 651 10.82 20.11 -18.44
CA ARG A 651 9.54 19.99 -19.14
C ARG A 651 9.60 18.88 -20.17
N MET A 652 8.56 18.07 -20.21
CA MET A 652 8.32 17.12 -21.28
C MET A 652 7.09 17.53 -22.07
N THR A 653 7.16 17.40 -23.40
CA THR A 653 6.02 17.65 -24.28
C THR A 653 5.54 16.34 -24.87
N PHE A 654 4.26 16.04 -24.76
CA PHE A 654 3.67 14.83 -25.35
C PHE A 654 2.39 15.17 -26.11
N GLY A 655 2.17 14.49 -27.24
CA GLY A 655 0.96 14.65 -28.04
C GLY A 655 -0.18 13.84 -27.44
N ALA A 656 -1.29 14.50 -27.09
CA ALA A 656 -2.49 13.80 -26.64
C ALA A 656 -3.35 13.36 -27.84
N LEU A 657 -3.73 14.30 -28.70
CA LEU A 657 -4.53 14.04 -29.89
C LEU A 657 -3.76 14.47 -31.16
N PRO A 658 -3.89 13.73 -32.28
CA PRO A 658 -3.37 14.18 -33.56
C PRO A 658 -3.95 15.55 -33.94
N SER A 659 -3.12 16.42 -34.52
CA SER A 659 -3.51 17.78 -34.95
C SER A 659 -3.88 18.78 -33.85
N VAL A 660 -3.63 18.45 -32.57
CA VAL A 660 -3.78 19.36 -31.43
C VAL A 660 -2.39 19.73 -30.87
N PRO A 661 -2.17 20.95 -30.33
CA PRO A 661 -0.91 21.29 -29.69
C PRO A 661 -0.50 20.29 -28.60
N PRO A 662 0.79 19.95 -28.48
CA PRO A 662 1.25 19.01 -27.48
C PRO A 662 1.03 19.57 -26.07
N LEU A 663 0.72 18.67 -25.14
CA LEU A 663 0.60 19.00 -23.72
C LEU A 663 1.99 19.10 -23.10
N VAL A 664 2.15 20.04 -22.18
CA VAL A 664 3.38 20.24 -21.41
C VAL A 664 3.21 19.59 -20.04
N CYS A 665 4.08 18.65 -19.71
CA CYS A 665 4.22 18.04 -18.39
C CYS A 665 5.44 18.62 -17.68
N HIS A 666 5.27 19.05 -16.44
CA HIS A 666 6.39 19.43 -15.58
C HIS A 666 6.89 18.21 -14.79
N LEU A 667 8.21 18.02 -14.77
CA LEU A 667 8.81 16.92 -14.02
C LEU A 667 8.97 17.30 -12.55
N HIS A 668 8.69 16.34 -11.67
CA HIS A 668 8.66 16.54 -10.23
C HIS A 668 9.61 15.59 -9.50
N ARG A 669 10.26 16.08 -8.43
CA ARG A 669 11.15 15.24 -7.61
C ARG A 669 10.38 14.35 -6.61
N ASN A 670 9.29 14.86 -6.04
CA ASN A 670 8.48 14.20 -5.00
C ASN A 670 7.17 13.60 -5.55
N TRP A 671 7.19 13.12 -6.80
CA TRP A 671 6.00 12.61 -7.51
C TRP A 671 5.35 11.38 -6.85
N LYS A 672 6.07 10.66 -5.98
CA LYS A 672 5.54 9.50 -5.23
C LYS A 672 4.73 9.89 -3.99
N GLU A 673 5.11 11.00 -3.35
CA GLU A 673 4.66 11.35 -2.01
C GLU A 673 3.67 12.52 -2.01
N ALA A 674 3.73 13.38 -3.02
CA ALA A 674 2.93 14.60 -3.11
C ALA A 674 2.00 14.58 -4.33
N SER A 675 0.82 15.19 -4.18
CA SER A 675 -0.12 15.43 -5.27
C SER A 675 -0.63 16.88 -5.25
N GLY A 676 -0.97 17.42 -6.43
CA GLY A 676 -1.51 18.79 -6.54
C GLY A 676 -0.50 19.88 -6.16
N LYS A 677 -0.83 20.68 -5.14
CA LYS A 677 -0.09 21.90 -4.73
C LYS A 677 1.24 21.61 -4.01
N ASP A 678 1.49 20.36 -3.64
CA ASP A 678 2.69 19.96 -2.90
C ASP A 678 3.83 19.46 -3.78
N LEU A 679 3.63 19.47 -5.10
CA LEU A 679 4.61 19.02 -6.07
C LEU A 679 5.78 20.01 -6.21
N LEU A 680 7.00 19.49 -6.12
CA LEU A 680 8.26 20.23 -6.22
C LEU A 680 8.96 19.91 -7.55
N PRO A 681 9.68 20.87 -8.16
CA PRO A 681 10.30 20.69 -9.46
C PRO A 681 11.50 19.73 -9.43
N VAL A 682 11.85 19.18 -10.59
CA VAL A 682 12.97 18.25 -10.77
C VAL A 682 14.34 18.90 -10.53
N ILE A 683 15.29 18.14 -10.01
CA ILE A 683 16.68 18.57 -9.80
C ILE A 683 17.45 18.51 -11.13
N ALA A 684 17.68 19.67 -11.75
CA ALA A 684 18.41 19.80 -13.02
C ALA A 684 19.95 19.65 -12.91
N VAL A 685 20.55 20.01 -11.76
CA VAL A 685 22.01 19.98 -11.58
C VAL A 685 22.32 19.28 -10.26
N LYS A 686 23.18 18.24 -10.31
CA LYS A 686 23.62 17.51 -9.11
C LYS A 686 25.05 17.86 -8.75
N LEU A 687 25.40 17.71 -7.47
CA LEU A 687 26.75 17.97 -6.97
C LEU A 687 27.80 17.06 -7.65
N ASN A 688 27.46 15.80 -7.89
CA ASN A 688 28.34 14.82 -8.54
C ASN A 688 28.75 15.23 -9.96
N ASP A 689 27.87 15.91 -10.70
CA ASP A 689 28.17 16.40 -12.04
C ASP A 689 29.26 17.49 -11.98
N LEU A 690 29.19 18.37 -10.98
CA LEU A 690 30.19 19.41 -10.75
C LEU A 690 31.52 18.83 -10.28
N VAL A 691 31.50 17.79 -9.43
CA VAL A 691 32.72 17.08 -9.01
C VAL A 691 33.39 16.40 -10.21
N THR A 692 32.62 15.82 -11.12
CA THR A 692 33.13 15.23 -12.37
C THR A 692 33.73 16.30 -13.28
N ALA A 693 33.07 17.46 -13.41
CA ALA A 693 33.60 18.60 -14.16
C ALA A 693 34.92 19.13 -13.53
N LEU A 694 35.04 19.12 -12.20
CA LEU A 694 36.26 19.51 -11.49
C LEU A 694 37.44 18.56 -11.82
N GLN A 695 37.20 17.25 -11.92
CA GLN A 695 38.25 16.29 -12.32
C GLN A 695 38.78 16.59 -13.72
N GLN A 696 37.92 16.97 -14.67
CA GLN A 696 38.36 17.42 -15.99
C GLN A 696 39.20 18.71 -15.90
N CYS A 697 38.87 19.62 -14.99
CA CYS A 697 39.67 20.84 -14.76
C CYS A 697 41.08 20.51 -14.24
N TYR A 698 41.22 19.48 -13.40
CA TYR A 698 42.53 19.02 -12.94
C TYR A 698 43.38 18.45 -14.08
N GLN A 699 42.78 17.69 -14.98
CA GLN A 699 43.48 17.16 -16.16
C GLN A 699 43.95 18.29 -17.08
N LEU A 700 43.10 19.29 -17.35
CA LEU A 700 43.47 20.46 -18.15
C LEU A 700 44.58 21.30 -17.49
N THR A 701 44.53 21.43 -16.16
CA THR A 701 45.56 22.12 -15.37
C THR A 701 46.90 21.38 -15.45
N THR A 702 46.88 20.05 -15.32
CA THR A 702 48.08 19.21 -15.48
C THR A 702 48.65 19.29 -16.90
N ALA A 703 47.78 19.36 -17.92
CA ALA A 703 48.18 19.51 -19.32
C ALA A 703 48.66 20.93 -19.69
N GLY A 704 48.55 21.91 -18.78
CA GLY A 704 49.00 23.29 -19.00
C GLY A 704 48.04 24.15 -19.84
N LYS A 705 46.82 23.67 -20.12
CA LYS A 705 45.78 24.42 -20.85
C LYS A 705 44.99 25.34 -19.90
N PHE A 706 45.65 26.41 -19.44
CA PHE A 706 45.11 27.25 -18.36
C PHE A 706 43.86 28.05 -18.73
N THR A 707 43.73 28.51 -19.98
CA THR A 707 42.54 29.27 -20.42
C THR A 707 41.29 28.40 -20.41
N GLU A 708 41.34 27.22 -21.05
CA GLU A 708 40.23 26.24 -21.03
C GLU A 708 39.89 25.78 -19.60
N ALA A 709 40.90 25.61 -18.74
CA ALA A 709 40.70 25.24 -17.34
C ALA A 709 39.99 26.35 -16.54
N VAL A 710 40.36 27.61 -16.76
CA VAL A 710 39.72 28.78 -16.11
C VAL A 710 38.27 28.87 -16.53
N ASP A 711 37.95 28.80 -17.83
CA ASP A 711 36.57 28.90 -18.32
C ASP A 711 35.67 27.79 -17.74
N LYS A 712 36.18 26.55 -17.64
CA LYS A 712 35.44 25.46 -17.01
C LYS A 712 35.30 25.63 -15.50
N LEU A 713 36.34 26.07 -14.80
CA LEU A 713 36.29 26.31 -13.35
C LEU A 713 35.33 27.45 -12.99
N GLU A 714 35.25 28.48 -13.82
CA GLU A 714 34.27 29.56 -13.68
C GLU A 714 32.84 29.03 -13.81
N LYS A 715 32.57 28.22 -14.83
CA LYS A 715 31.26 27.57 -15.00
C LYS A 715 30.90 26.69 -13.81
N VAL A 716 31.85 25.94 -13.26
CA VAL A 716 31.62 25.13 -12.04
C VAL A 716 31.29 26.04 -10.86
N ALA A 717 32.07 27.10 -10.61
CA ALA A 717 31.83 28.03 -9.51
C ALA A 717 30.48 28.77 -9.63
N GLN A 718 30.09 29.13 -10.85
CA GLN A 718 28.79 29.74 -11.15
C GLN A 718 27.63 28.73 -11.03
N SER A 719 27.87 27.44 -11.23
CA SER A 719 26.83 26.42 -11.09
C SER A 719 26.53 26.05 -9.65
N VAL A 720 27.42 26.32 -8.68
CA VAL A 720 27.21 25.96 -7.27
C VAL A 720 25.99 26.63 -6.63
N PRO A 721 25.73 27.95 -6.79
CA PRO A 721 24.51 28.59 -6.31
C PRO A 721 23.21 28.03 -6.89
N LEU A 722 23.30 27.27 -7.98
CA LEU A 722 22.17 26.65 -8.66
C LEU A 722 21.94 25.21 -8.20
N LEU A 723 22.73 24.69 -7.26
CA LEU A 723 22.51 23.36 -6.72
C LEU A 723 21.30 23.30 -5.79
N GLN A 724 20.71 22.12 -5.70
CA GLN A 724 19.79 21.75 -4.62
C GLN A 724 20.44 20.62 -3.81
N ALA A 725 20.80 20.89 -2.56
CA ALA A 725 21.37 19.92 -1.63
C ALA A 725 20.30 19.37 -0.68
N GLU A 726 20.23 18.05 -0.55
CA GLU A 726 19.25 17.37 0.31
C GLU A 726 19.73 17.34 1.77
N GLY A 727 21.04 17.23 2.00
CA GLY A 727 21.63 17.09 3.34
C GLY A 727 22.64 18.18 3.72
N LYS A 728 22.98 18.23 5.02
CA LYS A 728 24.04 19.13 5.54
C LYS A 728 25.44 18.76 5.02
N ALA A 729 25.70 17.48 4.75
CA ALA A 729 26.97 17.01 4.21
C ALA A 729 27.23 17.56 2.80
N GLU A 730 26.26 17.40 1.89
CA GLU A 730 26.33 17.94 0.53
C GLU A 730 26.50 19.46 0.51
N LEU A 731 25.87 20.17 1.45
CA LEU A 731 26.05 21.61 1.62
C LEU A 731 27.51 21.97 1.99
N ALA A 732 28.11 21.23 2.90
CA ALA A 732 29.51 21.43 3.27
C ALA A 732 30.45 21.13 2.09
N GLU A 733 30.17 20.06 1.33
CA GLU A 733 30.92 19.71 0.12
C GLU A 733 30.80 20.78 -0.98
N ALA A 734 29.61 21.34 -1.20
CA ALA A 734 29.40 22.43 -2.15
C ALA A 734 30.19 23.70 -1.76
N GLN A 735 30.26 24.02 -0.47
CA GLN A 735 31.08 25.14 0.03
C GLN A 735 32.58 24.86 -0.13
N GLN A 736 33.02 23.62 0.14
CA GLN A 736 34.41 23.21 -0.10
C GLN A 736 34.76 23.28 -1.60
N LEU A 737 33.84 22.88 -2.47
CA LEU A 737 34.00 22.97 -3.93
C LEU A 737 34.21 24.42 -4.38
N LEU A 738 33.42 25.38 -3.87
CA LEU A 738 33.64 26.81 -4.12
C LEU A 738 35.02 27.27 -3.63
N GLY A 739 35.45 26.79 -2.46
CA GLY A 739 36.78 27.05 -1.92
C GLY A 739 37.89 26.55 -2.86
N ILE A 740 37.77 25.33 -3.37
CA ILE A 740 38.73 24.75 -4.32
C ILE A 740 38.74 25.54 -5.63
N CYS A 741 37.56 25.82 -6.20
CA CYS A 741 37.45 26.61 -7.42
C CYS A 741 38.08 28.00 -7.26
N ARG A 742 37.88 28.67 -6.11
CA ARG A 742 38.53 29.96 -5.81
C ARG A 742 40.05 29.85 -5.89
N GLU A 743 40.65 28.89 -5.18
CA GLU A 743 42.11 28.74 -5.11
C GLU A 743 42.72 28.50 -6.49
N TYR A 744 42.08 27.63 -7.28
CA TYR A 744 42.52 27.34 -8.64
C TYR A 744 42.33 28.54 -9.58
N LEU A 745 41.17 29.20 -9.58
CA LEU A 745 40.90 30.36 -10.43
C LEU A 745 41.86 31.51 -10.14
N LEU A 746 42.06 31.83 -8.85
CA LEU A 746 42.97 32.88 -8.41
C LEU A 746 44.41 32.57 -8.86
N GLY A 747 44.87 31.34 -8.64
CA GLY A 747 46.21 30.91 -9.00
C GLY A 747 46.44 30.88 -10.52
N LEU A 748 45.52 30.30 -11.29
CA LEU A 748 45.65 30.19 -12.75
C LEU A 748 45.54 31.54 -13.46
N LYS A 749 44.65 32.43 -13.02
CA LYS A 749 44.57 33.80 -13.56
C LYS A 749 45.84 34.60 -13.26
N MET A 750 46.38 34.46 -12.06
CA MET A 750 47.65 35.08 -11.68
C MET A 750 48.81 34.56 -12.53
N GLU A 751 48.90 33.24 -12.74
CA GLU A 751 49.95 32.63 -13.58
C GLU A 751 49.81 33.04 -15.05
N THR A 752 48.58 33.17 -15.56
CA THR A 752 48.29 33.65 -16.91
C THR A 752 48.71 35.13 -17.05
N CYS A 753 48.38 35.97 -16.07
CA CYS A 753 48.81 37.36 -16.01
C CYS A 753 50.36 37.47 -15.94
N ARG A 754 51.01 36.62 -15.13
CA ARG A 754 52.47 36.56 -15.01
C ARG A 754 53.15 36.20 -16.33
N LYS A 755 52.57 35.29 -17.11
CA LYS A 755 53.08 34.91 -18.44
C LYS A 755 52.89 36.03 -19.48
N GLY A 756 51.88 36.88 -19.32
CA GLY A 756 51.62 38.03 -20.19
C GLY A 756 52.50 39.27 -19.92
N LEU A 757 53.19 39.33 -18.78
CA LEU A 757 54.07 40.46 -18.44
C LEU A 757 55.44 40.37 -19.16
N PRO A 758 55.99 41.51 -19.65
CA PRO A 758 57.36 41.56 -20.17
C PRO A 758 58.40 41.27 -19.07
N LYS A 759 59.59 40.81 -19.45
CA LYS A 759 60.68 40.40 -18.52
C LYS A 759 61.98 41.18 -18.76
N ASN A 760 61.88 42.36 -19.37
CA ASN A 760 63.04 43.08 -19.88
C ASN A 760 63.71 43.89 -18.77
N THR A 761 62.93 44.39 -17.81
CA THR A 761 63.43 45.22 -16.72
C THR A 761 63.62 44.42 -15.43
N LEU A 762 64.59 44.79 -14.59
CA LEU A 762 64.84 44.12 -13.31
C LEU A 762 63.61 44.18 -12.38
N GLU A 763 62.89 45.31 -12.34
CA GLU A 763 61.65 45.45 -11.54
C GLU A 763 60.53 44.52 -12.02
N GLU A 764 60.42 44.32 -13.33
CA GLU A 764 59.44 43.38 -13.92
C GLU A 764 59.81 41.94 -13.58
N GLN A 765 61.10 41.60 -13.58
CA GLN A 765 61.58 40.28 -13.15
C GLN A 765 61.31 40.03 -11.66
N LYS A 766 61.50 41.04 -10.80
CA LYS A 766 61.10 40.99 -9.38
C LYS A 766 59.61 40.75 -9.24
N ARG A 767 58.78 41.50 -9.97
CA ARG A 767 57.32 41.34 -9.95
C ARG A 767 56.87 39.95 -10.43
N SER A 768 57.52 39.42 -11.47
CA SER A 768 57.25 38.07 -11.97
C SER A 768 57.62 37.00 -10.93
N CYS A 769 58.72 37.18 -10.19
CA CYS A 769 59.11 36.28 -9.10
C CYS A 769 58.17 36.38 -7.90
N GLU A 770 57.75 37.59 -7.51
CA GLU A 770 56.72 37.79 -6.48
C GLU A 770 55.43 37.03 -6.79
N MET A 771 54.89 37.18 -8.00
CA MET A 771 53.67 36.46 -8.41
C MET A 771 53.86 34.94 -8.41
N ALA A 772 55.03 34.46 -8.83
CA ALA A 772 55.35 33.03 -8.75
C ALA A 772 55.41 32.54 -7.30
N ALA A 773 55.95 33.34 -6.37
CA ALA A 773 55.98 33.02 -4.94
C ALA A 773 54.58 33.03 -4.32
N TYR A 774 53.74 34.03 -4.63
CA TYR A 774 52.35 34.06 -4.15
C TYR A 774 51.57 32.84 -4.63
N PHE A 775 51.80 32.38 -5.86
CA PHE A 775 51.16 31.17 -6.39
C PHE A 775 51.54 29.89 -5.62
N THR A 776 52.70 29.86 -4.94
CA THR A 776 53.08 28.72 -4.07
C THR A 776 52.26 28.63 -2.77
N HIS A 777 51.49 29.67 -2.43
CA HIS A 777 50.61 29.72 -1.25
C HIS A 777 49.14 29.43 -1.60
N CYS A 778 48.79 29.28 -2.88
CA CYS A 778 47.47 28.81 -3.28
C CYS A 778 47.29 27.33 -2.90
N LYS A 779 46.16 27.00 -2.28
CA LYS A 779 45.88 25.64 -1.79
C LYS A 779 45.39 24.73 -2.92
N LEU A 780 46.31 24.27 -3.76
CA LEU A 780 46.03 23.34 -4.87
C LEU A 780 46.22 21.88 -4.45
N GLN A 781 45.84 20.92 -5.31
CA GLN A 781 46.24 19.52 -5.12
C GLN A 781 47.78 19.37 -5.15
N PRO A 782 48.36 18.39 -4.43
CA PRO A 782 49.81 18.22 -4.32
C PRO A 782 50.54 18.16 -5.68
N VAL A 783 49.94 17.49 -6.67
CA VAL A 783 50.51 17.37 -8.03
C VAL A 783 50.73 18.75 -8.68
N HIS A 784 49.78 19.67 -8.50
CA HIS A 784 49.90 21.03 -9.04
C HIS A 784 50.79 21.93 -8.17
N GLN A 785 50.77 21.77 -6.85
CA GLN A 785 51.69 22.50 -5.95
C GLN A 785 53.16 22.19 -6.26
N ILE A 786 53.48 20.94 -6.63
CA ILE A 786 54.83 20.57 -7.08
C ILE A 786 55.23 21.38 -8.34
N LEU A 787 54.31 21.59 -9.28
CA LEU A 787 54.58 22.36 -10.50
C LEU A 787 54.79 23.85 -10.21
N THR A 788 54.00 24.43 -9.30
CA THR A 788 54.14 25.85 -8.92
C THR A 788 55.45 26.08 -8.16
N LEU A 789 55.77 25.22 -7.18
CA LEU A 789 57.04 25.29 -6.44
C LEU A 789 58.27 25.07 -7.34
N ARG A 790 58.19 24.17 -8.33
CA ARG A 790 59.28 23.97 -9.30
C ARG A 790 59.51 25.23 -10.14
N THR A 791 58.43 25.90 -10.54
CA THR A 791 58.50 27.14 -11.32
C THR A 791 59.09 28.27 -10.48
N ALA A 792 58.63 28.44 -9.24
CA ALA A 792 59.18 29.41 -8.29
C ALA A 792 60.66 29.15 -8.00
N LEU A 793 61.05 27.90 -7.70
CA LEU A 793 62.43 27.50 -7.45
C LEU A 793 63.36 27.93 -8.59
N ASN A 794 62.99 27.63 -9.85
CA ASN A 794 63.80 27.98 -11.01
C ASN A 794 63.91 29.50 -11.22
N MET A 795 62.86 30.25 -10.93
CA MET A 795 62.86 31.71 -11.08
C MET A 795 63.69 32.39 -10.00
N PHE A 796 63.53 31.99 -8.73
CA PHE A 796 64.30 32.55 -7.61
C PHE A 796 65.78 32.18 -7.67
N TYR A 797 66.10 30.98 -8.17
CA TYR A 797 67.49 30.58 -8.42
C TYR A 797 68.15 31.44 -9.51
N LYS A 798 67.41 31.79 -10.59
CA LYS A 798 67.90 32.70 -11.64
C LYS A 798 68.04 34.15 -11.17
N LEU A 799 67.16 34.59 -10.26
CA LEU A 799 67.21 35.91 -9.62
C LEU A 799 68.27 35.97 -8.50
N LYS A 800 69.01 34.88 -8.26
CA LYS A 800 70.04 34.76 -7.21
C LYS A 800 69.52 35.02 -5.78
N ASN A 801 68.24 34.78 -5.55
CA ASN A 801 67.64 34.77 -4.23
C ASN A 801 67.70 33.35 -3.64
N TYR A 802 68.90 32.94 -3.22
CA TYR A 802 69.19 31.57 -2.85
C TYR A 802 68.58 31.13 -1.52
N ARG A 803 68.40 32.05 -0.56
CA ARG A 803 67.80 31.70 0.75
C ARG A 803 66.33 31.35 0.58
N THR A 804 65.59 32.17 -0.17
CA THR A 804 64.17 31.92 -0.46
C THR A 804 64.00 30.71 -1.40
N ALA A 805 64.88 30.57 -2.41
CA ALA A 805 64.88 29.39 -3.29
C ALA A 805 65.12 28.07 -2.52
N ALA A 806 66.02 28.06 -1.54
CA ALA A 806 66.26 26.89 -0.70
C ALA A 806 65.00 26.45 0.07
N SER A 807 64.19 27.42 0.54
CA SER A 807 62.93 27.10 1.22
C SER A 807 61.90 26.45 0.27
N PHE A 808 61.74 26.98 -0.94
CA PHE A 808 60.90 26.36 -1.96
C PHE A 808 61.36 24.95 -2.34
N ALA A 809 62.67 24.72 -2.41
CA ALA A 809 63.22 23.39 -2.68
C ALA A 809 62.91 22.39 -1.55
N ARG A 810 62.99 22.81 -0.28
CA ARG A 810 62.62 21.97 0.87
C ARG A 810 61.12 21.61 0.85
N ARG A 811 60.24 22.60 0.70
CA ARG A 811 58.79 22.39 0.56
C ARG A 811 58.45 21.49 -0.64
N LEU A 812 59.16 21.65 -1.75
CA LEU A 812 58.98 20.79 -2.92
C LEU A 812 59.38 19.34 -2.65
N LEU A 813 60.43 19.09 -1.87
CA LEU A 813 60.88 17.74 -1.51
C LEU A 813 59.93 17.06 -0.50
N GLU A 814 59.34 17.83 0.42
CA GLU A 814 58.34 17.34 1.39
C GLU A 814 57.07 16.81 0.72
N LEU A 815 56.67 17.40 -0.43
CA LEU A 815 55.49 16.95 -1.19
C LEU A 815 55.70 15.64 -1.97
N GLY A 816 56.91 15.06 -1.95
CA GLY A 816 57.21 13.78 -2.60
C GLY A 816 57.12 13.80 -4.15
N PRO A 817 57.93 14.60 -4.85
CA PRO A 817 57.88 14.70 -6.30
C PRO A 817 58.51 13.48 -6.98
N ARG A 818 58.30 13.34 -8.30
CA ARG A 818 58.92 12.28 -9.11
C ARG A 818 60.46 12.26 -8.93
N PRO A 819 61.11 11.08 -8.96
CA PRO A 819 62.54 10.94 -8.64
C PRO A 819 63.46 11.88 -9.41
N GLU A 820 63.20 12.12 -10.70
CA GLU A 820 63.97 13.04 -11.53
C GLU A 820 63.91 14.50 -11.02
N VAL A 821 62.70 14.95 -10.65
CA VAL A 821 62.48 16.30 -10.13
C VAL A 821 63.07 16.42 -8.72
N ALA A 822 62.97 15.37 -7.90
CA ALA A 822 63.59 15.33 -6.58
C ALA A 822 65.12 15.45 -6.65
N GLN A 823 65.77 14.73 -7.57
CA GLN A 823 67.22 14.83 -7.79
C GLN A 823 67.64 16.22 -8.25
N GLN A 824 66.89 16.82 -9.19
CA GLN A 824 67.14 18.20 -9.64
C GLN A 824 66.99 19.20 -8.49
N ALA A 825 65.94 19.08 -7.69
CA ALA A 825 65.70 19.96 -6.53
C ALA A 825 66.78 19.82 -5.45
N ARG A 826 67.25 18.60 -5.15
CA ARG A 826 68.37 18.36 -4.20
C ARG A 826 69.67 19.01 -4.67
N LYS A 827 69.98 18.93 -5.98
CA LYS A 827 71.16 19.59 -6.56
C LYS A 827 71.07 21.11 -6.42
N ILE A 828 69.91 21.70 -6.72
CA ILE A 828 69.68 23.14 -6.57
C ILE A 828 69.75 23.55 -5.10
N LEU A 829 69.17 22.76 -4.18
CA LEU A 829 69.21 23.00 -2.74
C LEU A 829 70.65 23.04 -2.22
N GLN A 830 71.47 22.04 -2.57
CA GLN A 830 72.89 22.01 -2.20
C GLN A 830 73.67 23.22 -2.74
N ALA A 831 73.33 23.72 -3.93
CA ALA A 831 73.94 24.93 -4.48
C ALA A 831 73.50 26.20 -3.73
N CYS A 832 72.22 26.27 -3.32
CA CYS A 832 71.69 27.39 -2.54
C CYS A 832 72.25 27.42 -1.11
N GLU A 833 72.43 26.26 -0.47
CA GLU A 833 72.95 26.17 0.90
C GLU A 833 74.44 26.55 1.02
N LYS A 834 75.20 26.42 -0.08
CA LYS A 834 76.59 26.92 -0.14
C LYS A 834 76.68 28.45 -0.13
N THR A 835 75.63 29.15 -0.58
CA THR A 835 75.60 30.62 -0.68
C THR A 835 74.22 31.16 -0.24
N PRO A 836 73.89 31.15 1.06
CA PRO A 836 72.53 31.39 1.55
C PRO A 836 72.21 32.90 1.69
N THR A 837 72.38 33.67 0.61
CA THR A 837 72.10 35.12 0.57
C THR A 837 71.05 35.44 -0.49
N ASP A 838 70.16 36.39 -0.19
CA ASP A 838 69.22 36.95 -1.17
C ASP A 838 69.74 38.30 -1.69
N GLU A 839 69.90 38.45 -3.01
CA GLU A 839 70.46 39.63 -3.66
C GLU A 839 69.43 40.77 -3.80
N HIS A 840 68.13 40.44 -3.84
CA HIS A 840 67.06 41.40 -4.07
C HIS A 840 65.92 41.25 -3.06
N GLN A 841 65.55 42.37 -2.42
CA GLN A 841 64.35 42.45 -1.58
C GLN A 841 63.08 42.40 -2.45
N LEU A 842 62.17 41.49 -2.12
CA LEU A 842 60.87 41.31 -2.77
C LEU A 842 59.73 41.57 -1.76
N LEU A 843 58.53 41.87 -2.25
CA LEU A 843 57.32 42.01 -1.42
C LEU A 843 56.72 40.67 -0.98
N TYR A 844 57.56 39.71 -0.59
CA TYR A 844 57.16 38.37 -0.20
C TYR A 844 57.78 38.00 1.14
N ASP A 845 56.92 37.66 2.11
CA ASP A 845 57.32 37.12 3.40
C ASP A 845 56.74 35.71 3.54
N GLU A 846 57.60 34.73 3.77
CA GLU A 846 57.23 33.32 3.88
C GLU A 846 56.62 32.97 5.24
N HIS A 847 57.02 33.68 6.30
CA HIS A 847 56.62 33.34 7.67
C HIS A 847 55.33 34.02 8.10
N ASN A 848 54.88 35.04 7.36
CA ASN A 848 53.67 35.79 7.65
C ASN A 848 52.51 35.36 6.72
N PRO A 849 51.44 34.73 7.24
CA PRO A 849 50.29 34.34 6.43
C PRO A 849 49.62 35.53 5.74
N PHE A 850 49.34 35.40 4.45
CA PHE A 850 48.65 36.41 3.65
C PHE A 850 47.59 35.80 2.73
N ASN A 851 46.57 36.60 2.42
CA ASN A 851 45.63 36.33 1.32
C ASN A 851 46.08 37.12 0.08
N ILE A 852 45.67 36.71 -1.11
CA ILE A 852 46.10 37.36 -2.35
C ILE A 852 44.94 38.17 -2.92
N CYS A 853 45.18 39.44 -3.24
CA CYS A 853 44.17 40.28 -3.87
C CYS A 853 43.84 39.77 -5.28
N GLY A 854 42.58 39.42 -5.54
CA GLY A 854 42.16 38.82 -6.82
C GLY A 854 42.18 39.72 -8.06
N ILE A 855 42.53 41.01 -7.92
CA ILE A 855 42.71 41.96 -9.04
C ILE A 855 44.16 42.42 -9.14
N SER A 856 44.71 42.96 -8.06
CA SER A 856 46.06 43.54 -8.07
C SER A 856 47.18 42.51 -7.89
N TYR A 857 46.84 41.28 -7.49
CA TYR A 857 47.79 40.21 -7.14
C TYR A 857 48.87 40.66 -6.16
N LYS A 858 48.49 41.50 -5.19
CA LYS A 858 49.34 41.88 -4.04
C LYS A 858 48.93 41.08 -2.80
N PRO A 859 49.90 40.74 -1.92
CA PRO A 859 49.61 40.03 -0.69
C PRO A 859 48.94 40.96 0.33
N ILE A 860 47.90 40.46 0.99
CA ILE A 860 47.18 41.08 2.09
C ILE A 860 47.54 40.29 3.34
N TYR A 861 48.51 40.79 4.08
CA TYR A 861 48.98 40.17 5.31
C TYR A 861 47.90 40.18 6.40
N ARG A 862 47.88 39.13 7.23
CA ARG A 862 46.91 38.96 8.31
C ARG A 862 46.89 40.19 9.23
N GLY A 863 45.70 40.74 9.47
CA GLY A 863 45.49 41.94 10.29
C GLY A 863 45.31 43.24 9.50
N LYS A 864 45.59 43.25 8.19
CA LYS A 864 45.21 44.36 7.29
C LYS A 864 43.73 44.23 6.88
N PRO A 865 43.03 45.35 6.64
CA PRO A 865 41.63 45.32 6.18
C PRO A 865 41.53 44.62 4.83
N GLU A 866 40.60 43.66 4.72
CA GLU A 866 40.28 42.94 3.49
C GLU A 866 38.77 42.95 3.24
N GLU A 867 38.38 43.04 1.98
CA GLU A 867 36.99 42.88 1.52
C GLU A 867 36.87 41.55 0.79
N LYS A 868 35.76 40.82 0.98
CA LYS A 868 35.57 39.48 0.39
C LYS A 868 34.49 39.47 -0.67
N CYS A 869 34.67 38.60 -1.65
CA CYS A 869 33.60 38.23 -2.56
C CYS A 869 32.58 37.34 -1.81
N PRO A 870 31.28 37.69 -1.81
CA PRO A 870 30.24 36.93 -1.11
C PRO A 870 30.01 35.52 -1.69
N LEU A 871 30.35 35.29 -2.97
CA LEU A 871 30.22 33.99 -3.63
C LEU A 871 31.41 33.06 -3.39
N CYS A 872 32.58 33.42 -3.91
CA CYS A 872 33.74 32.54 -3.92
C CYS A 872 34.64 32.74 -2.69
N GLY A 873 34.44 33.80 -1.91
CA GLY A 873 35.29 34.14 -0.76
C GLY A 873 36.69 34.65 -1.15
N ALA A 874 36.90 35.09 -2.39
CA ALA A 874 38.15 35.73 -2.80
C ALA A 874 38.37 37.06 -2.06
N SER A 875 39.60 37.30 -1.61
CA SER A 875 39.97 38.51 -0.87
C SER A 875 40.44 39.63 -1.79
N TYR A 876 40.11 40.86 -1.41
CA TYR A 876 40.41 42.08 -2.14
C TYR A 876 40.88 43.19 -1.20
N LEU A 877 41.65 44.12 -1.77
CA LEU A 877 41.99 45.36 -1.07
C LEU A 877 40.74 46.26 -0.99
N PRO A 878 40.57 47.05 0.09
CA PRO A 878 39.40 47.91 0.29
C PRO A 878 39.11 48.87 -0.87
N GLU A 879 40.14 49.31 -1.60
CA GLU A 879 40.03 50.16 -2.80
C GLU A 879 39.21 49.53 -3.94
N GLN A 880 38.99 48.22 -3.90
CA GLN A 880 38.28 47.47 -4.94
C GLN A 880 36.84 47.10 -4.53
N LYS A 881 36.34 47.62 -3.40
CA LYS A 881 34.95 47.44 -2.97
C LYS A 881 33.97 47.98 -4.01
N GLY A 882 32.87 47.27 -4.25
CA GLY A 882 31.84 47.65 -5.23
C GLY A 882 32.19 47.34 -6.69
N LYS A 883 33.38 46.80 -6.96
CA LYS A 883 33.73 46.30 -8.30
C LYS A 883 33.31 44.85 -8.48
N LEU A 884 33.24 44.43 -9.74
CA LEU A 884 32.96 43.05 -10.11
C LEU A 884 34.16 42.14 -9.79
N CYS A 885 33.88 41.02 -9.15
CA CYS A 885 34.87 40.03 -8.75
C CYS A 885 35.50 39.35 -9.98
N GLN A 886 36.78 39.62 -10.23
CA GLN A 886 37.53 39.01 -11.33
C GLN A 886 37.82 37.52 -11.14
N VAL A 887 37.52 36.92 -9.98
CA VAL A 887 37.69 35.48 -9.75
C VAL A 887 36.45 34.73 -10.24
N CYS A 888 35.25 35.07 -9.75
CA CYS A 888 34.01 34.39 -10.15
C CYS A 888 33.30 35.01 -11.38
N GLY A 889 33.63 36.25 -11.75
CA GLY A 889 33.08 36.95 -12.92
C GLY A 889 31.66 37.51 -12.75
N VAL A 890 31.00 37.29 -11.60
CA VAL A 890 29.56 37.55 -11.45
C VAL A 890 29.15 38.36 -10.22
N ALA A 891 29.90 38.26 -9.12
CA ALA A 891 29.52 38.86 -7.83
C ALA A 891 30.22 40.20 -7.56
N GLU A 892 29.57 41.07 -6.78
CA GLU A 892 30.10 42.36 -6.32
C GLU A 892 30.95 42.20 -5.06
N ILE A 893 32.14 42.85 -5.05
CA ILE A 893 33.10 42.74 -3.95
C ILE A 893 32.60 43.53 -2.72
N GLY A 894 32.52 42.86 -1.56
CA GLY A 894 32.20 43.50 -0.27
C GLY A 894 30.72 43.84 -0.09
N LYS A 895 29.83 43.20 -0.85
CA LYS A 895 28.37 43.33 -0.68
C LYS A 895 27.88 42.45 0.48
N ASP A 896 27.03 43.02 1.33
CA ASP A 896 26.39 42.30 2.42
C ASP A 896 25.28 41.39 1.89
N VAL A 897 25.33 40.10 2.26
CA VAL A 897 24.44 39.06 1.73
C VAL A 897 23.98 38.10 2.83
N LEU A 898 22.89 37.38 2.59
CA LEU A 898 22.37 36.35 3.52
C LEU A 898 23.25 35.07 3.58
N GLY A 899 24.11 34.88 2.58
CA GLY A 899 24.92 33.70 2.37
C GLY A 899 24.24 32.65 1.48
N LEU A 900 25.04 31.71 0.98
CA LEU A 900 24.58 30.66 0.06
C LEU A 900 23.37 29.88 0.62
N ARG A 901 22.29 29.79 -0.19
CA ARG A 901 21.08 29.02 0.14
C ARG A 901 20.76 28.03 -0.98
N ILE A 902 21.14 26.77 -0.76
CA ILE A 902 20.99 25.66 -1.72
C ILE A 902 20.25 24.46 -1.13
N SER A 903 19.89 24.49 0.16
CA SER A 903 19.18 23.39 0.82
C SER A 903 17.92 23.88 1.53
N PRO A 904 16.80 23.13 1.50
CA PRO A 904 15.58 23.47 2.24
C PRO A 904 15.81 23.54 3.76
N LEU A 905 16.80 22.82 4.28
CA LEU A 905 17.21 22.84 5.69
C LEU A 905 17.61 24.24 6.18
N GLN A 906 18.12 25.08 5.29
CA GLN A 906 18.57 26.44 5.63
C GLN A 906 17.40 27.42 5.82
N PHE A 907 16.16 26.97 5.59
CA PHE A 907 14.94 27.77 5.70
C PHE A 907 14.02 27.31 6.84
N GLN A 908 14.41 26.30 7.61
CA GLN A 908 13.76 25.91 8.85
C GLN A 908 14.35 26.79 9.96
N ARG A 909 13.53 27.66 10.56
CA ARG A 909 13.92 28.46 11.73
C ARG A 909 13.65 27.68 13.00
#